data_AF-A0A0N0DBD9-F1
#
_entry.id   AF-A0A0N0DBD9-F1
#
_cell.length_a   1.000
_cell.length_b   1.000
_cell.length_c   1.000
_cell.angle_alpha   90.00
_cell.angle_beta   90.00
_cell.angle_gamma   90.00
#
_symmetry.space_group_name_H-M   'P 1'
#
loop_
_entity.id
_entity.type
_entity.pdbx_description
1 polymer ?
#
loop_
_entity_poly.entity_id
_entity_poly.type
_entity_poly.pdbx_seq_one_letter_code
_entity_poly.pdbx_strand_id
1 'polypeptide(L)'
;MPPPKIDKGFSFTLLPKLSLDDNAWDFNVPNIPSASVIKQAGFIKTISIRTDLKDCAHLMVLNLQANSPNRATAQHSPDILLLLSLESFRPLVISASAKEQLSAPDLQPRTRQEVSDYSVRCLRAGIAINGVHYNFYGHSNSQLKSRSCFLLAATKEDISRRIESLGDFTKIKTVGKRAKRIGLLFSSARTAMIVSPDRCQDIPDVETANYVFTDGCGLIAPSLAQELSRRTQIIFRDIRYTPSVFQIRYRGYKGVVTVDPRMKKQKILLKFRKSMKKFSGGDDHSFAVVEYSKPFSYGFLNDETIILLHALGVSPETLLSKQRHHFNLLENAKTDFRAAFRFLSYVNRPDLAERVLLDGSESIKPQINSLVNAELKKMLNKKDGQRCRIFVQKSRVLFGVCDAWGVLREGEVAVKVTMEENGLPHALKSSEVTVIRNPCLHPGDWQKFKVVERPELAHLKDCIVFSTKGKRPAADMMSGGDLDGDTFFVCWDSDLIPSTISTPALYPGGRDPITFRPITDDDRLVYFAKYSNASLGQVKNLYLDWARVTGPMSAQCQELNHLFSQCVDGNRIRIPEKLKSPPKLPDGAPPFILDLLHNESRDQVRRLSLSQNGDLEGYDIDGIQLVLSREDVAISEFECVKLAYAWCLRNKTSFKTLLHLFNFNLLTPEQKAWVLAHVPLSPSTPGLVLNAVCSSKILQRHELEHFRLDYPGIKWKRVYDSSIDRLATFHDAIATNLELFHRTLIVFQPHERLSLAIYIPKKIERSQDCVIDDTGRLFSFPHSQGPQTQARLSLPTKIQYQIYCDGNVFQLFQKSRGNTWVFIARPGQNDEDYRNEKNNGDKRRKQQEVIDRGEQAEVVASVDLNRFSRQLQTHIGHVNRSPITAAEIYVISNRDVSSMRNLDLWLEKVDTTKILPLFSDEPKSYSIPDRGNVLSTSEPSWLIKIVKHNDLALLTSLESVDQYQQVFTSARNANDTEFLLQSFEHILKNIEESALDSKTLLNVMIEALVTEPTLAISFTSFLSDTCTDKDPDLVVLVEASLLPILRAFILSSDTVGRLILEPIKSIVSNISPGSLSLSDMADLLELAALTV
;
A
#
# COMPACT_ATOMS: atom_id res chain seq x y z
N MET A 1 -18.25 -43.07 45.10
CA MET A 1 -17.43 -43.58 43.97
C MET A 1 -17.02 -42.39 43.13
N PRO A 2 -15.73 -42.26 42.74
CA PRO A 2 -15.35 -41.29 41.73
C PRO A 2 -16.05 -41.63 40.41
N PRO A 3 -16.45 -40.64 39.59
CA PRO A 3 -17.06 -40.91 38.29
C PRO A 3 -16.09 -41.72 37.42
N PRO A 4 -16.59 -42.68 36.61
CA PRO A 4 -15.75 -43.49 35.75
C PRO A 4 -14.96 -42.57 34.80
N LYS A 5 -13.64 -42.72 34.78
CA LYS A 5 -12.78 -42.09 33.77
C LYS A 5 -13.24 -42.60 32.41
N ILE A 6 -13.88 -41.74 31.61
CA ILE A 6 -14.10 -42.03 30.19
C ILE A 6 -12.72 -41.92 29.55
N ASP A 7 -12.20 -43.04 29.01
CA ASP A 7 -11.05 -42.99 28.12
C ASP A 7 -11.41 -42.06 26.96
N LYS A 8 -10.55 -41.05 26.71
CA LYS A 8 -10.70 -40.08 25.60
C LYS A 8 -10.73 -40.74 24.20
N GLY A 9 -10.76 -42.07 24.10
CA GLY A 9 -10.59 -42.86 22.89
C GLY A 9 -11.73 -43.82 22.55
N PHE A 10 -12.95 -43.67 23.07
CA PHE A 10 -14.07 -44.50 22.60
C PHE A 10 -14.28 -44.31 21.09
N SER A 11 -14.09 -45.40 20.33
CA SER A 11 -14.25 -45.49 18.88
C SER A 11 -14.93 -46.81 18.53
N PHE A 12 -16.02 -46.77 17.77
CA PHE A 12 -16.76 -47.94 17.32
C PHE A 12 -17.10 -47.82 15.83
N THR A 13 -16.84 -48.87 15.05
CA THR A 13 -17.19 -48.91 13.62
C THR A 13 -18.65 -49.34 13.47
N LEU A 14 -19.53 -48.41 13.09
CA LEU A 14 -20.95 -48.63 12.84
C LEU A 14 -21.19 -49.45 11.57
N LEU A 15 -20.51 -49.07 10.48
CA LEU A 15 -20.55 -49.79 9.20
C LEU A 15 -19.12 -50.06 8.74
N PRO A 16 -18.69 -51.34 8.67
CA PRO A 16 -17.37 -51.72 8.17
C PRO A 16 -17.27 -51.63 6.63
N LYS A 17 -18.41 -51.76 5.92
CA LYS A 17 -18.55 -51.48 4.49
C LYS A 17 -19.90 -50.81 4.26
N LEU A 18 -19.87 -49.56 3.80
CA LEU A 18 -21.05 -48.75 3.48
C LEU A 18 -21.42 -48.89 2.00
N SER A 19 -22.69 -49.16 1.72
CA SER A 19 -23.23 -49.20 0.35
C SER A 19 -23.81 -47.83 0.00
N LEU A 20 -23.55 -47.34 -1.20
CA LEU A 20 -24.18 -46.09 -1.64
C LEU A 20 -25.69 -46.24 -1.82
N ASP A 21 -26.25 -47.45 -1.82
CA ASP A 21 -27.70 -47.69 -1.88
C ASP A 21 -28.36 -47.80 -0.49
N ASP A 22 -27.60 -47.58 0.59
CA ASP A 22 -28.15 -47.57 1.94
C ASP A 22 -29.29 -46.54 2.06
N ASN A 23 -30.40 -46.97 2.66
CA ASN A 23 -31.61 -46.16 2.83
C ASN A 23 -32.06 -46.05 4.30
N ALA A 24 -31.39 -46.74 5.23
CA ALA A 24 -31.66 -46.69 6.67
C ALA A 24 -30.35 -46.77 7.47
N TRP A 25 -30.28 -46.03 8.58
CA TRP A 25 -29.10 -45.92 9.45
C TRP A 25 -29.50 -46.14 10.91
N ASP A 26 -29.81 -47.39 11.26
CA ASP A 26 -30.16 -47.82 12.63
C ASP A 26 -29.07 -48.74 13.18
N PHE A 27 -28.50 -48.37 14.32
CA PHE A 27 -27.34 -49.03 14.89
C PHE A 27 -27.54 -49.36 16.37
N ASN A 28 -27.17 -50.60 16.73
CA ASN A 28 -27.02 -51.02 18.12
C ASN A 28 -25.53 -51.10 18.47
N VAL A 29 -25.08 -50.17 19.31
CA VAL A 29 -23.67 -49.99 19.70
C VAL A 29 -23.48 -50.48 21.14
N PRO A 30 -22.71 -51.57 21.34
CA PRO A 30 -22.39 -52.06 22.67
C PRO A 30 -21.43 -51.12 23.40
N ASN A 31 -21.54 -51.07 24.73
CA ASN A 31 -20.60 -50.36 25.63
C ASN A 31 -20.47 -48.84 25.38
N ILE A 32 -21.44 -48.20 24.72
CA ILE A 32 -21.49 -46.74 24.67
C ILE A 32 -21.75 -46.19 26.10
N PRO A 33 -21.00 -45.18 26.57
CA PRO A 33 -21.27 -44.57 27.87
C PRO A 33 -22.72 -44.08 27.97
N SER A 34 -23.34 -44.27 29.14
CA SER A 34 -24.73 -43.87 29.35
C SER A 34 -24.91 -42.35 29.20
N ALA A 35 -26.14 -41.91 28.90
CA ALA A 35 -26.45 -40.48 28.72
C ALA A 35 -25.99 -39.61 29.91
N SER A 36 -26.18 -40.09 31.14
CA SER A 36 -25.73 -39.41 32.36
C SER A 36 -24.20 -39.25 32.43
N VAL A 37 -23.45 -40.27 31.99
CA VAL A 37 -21.98 -40.26 31.99
C VAL A 37 -21.45 -39.32 30.90
N ILE A 38 -22.03 -39.36 29.70
CA ILE A 38 -21.70 -38.44 28.59
C ILE A 38 -21.95 -36.99 29.03
N LYS A 39 -23.08 -36.73 29.69
CA LYS A 39 -23.47 -35.41 30.20
C LYS A 39 -22.50 -34.89 31.25
N GLN A 40 -22.16 -35.70 32.26
CA GLN A 40 -21.23 -35.30 33.32
C GLN A 40 -19.82 -35.02 32.79
N ALA A 41 -19.37 -35.80 31.81
CA ALA A 41 -18.04 -35.65 31.23
C ALA A 41 -17.97 -34.60 30.10
N GLY A 42 -19.12 -34.03 29.70
CA GLY A 42 -19.18 -32.97 28.68
C GLY A 42 -18.80 -33.44 27.28
N PHE A 43 -19.05 -34.70 26.94
CA PHE A 43 -18.79 -35.25 25.59
C PHE A 43 -20.04 -35.21 24.72
N ILE A 44 -19.85 -35.24 23.39
CA ILE A 44 -20.88 -35.38 22.37
C ILE A 44 -20.53 -36.55 21.45
N LYS A 45 -21.56 -37.26 20.97
CA LYS A 45 -21.42 -38.34 19.98
C LYS A 45 -21.02 -37.75 18.63
N THR A 46 -19.99 -38.30 18.00
CA THR A 46 -19.51 -37.83 16.69
C THR A 46 -19.41 -38.99 15.73
N ILE A 47 -20.09 -38.91 14.59
CA ILE A 47 -19.98 -39.88 13.51
C ILE A 47 -19.14 -39.28 12.40
N SER A 48 -18.11 -39.99 11.96
CA SER A 48 -17.34 -39.63 10.77
C SER A 48 -17.46 -40.71 9.71
N ILE A 49 -17.84 -40.30 8.49
CA ILE A 49 -17.81 -41.17 7.31
C ILE A 49 -16.47 -40.95 6.60
N ARG A 50 -15.70 -42.03 6.44
CA ARG A 50 -14.35 -41.99 5.87
C ARG A 50 -14.24 -43.00 4.74
N THR A 51 -13.57 -42.61 3.67
CA THR A 51 -13.16 -43.55 2.62
C THR A 51 -11.74 -44.02 2.93
N ASP A 52 -11.56 -45.34 3.05
CA ASP A 52 -10.24 -45.95 3.00
C ASP A 52 -9.84 -46.18 1.54
N LEU A 53 -8.78 -45.51 1.11
CA LEU A 53 -8.27 -45.61 -0.25
C LEU A 53 -7.46 -46.90 -0.49
N LYS A 54 -6.94 -47.54 0.57
CA LYS A 54 -6.15 -48.77 0.44
C LYS A 54 -7.05 -49.99 0.23
N ASP A 55 -8.09 -50.11 1.06
CA ASP A 55 -9.01 -51.24 1.02
C ASP A 55 -10.27 -50.98 0.16
N CYS A 56 -10.33 -49.79 -0.47
CA CYS A 56 -11.50 -49.31 -1.23
C CYS A 56 -12.82 -49.44 -0.45
N ALA A 57 -12.75 -49.30 0.87
CA ALA A 57 -13.86 -49.47 1.78
C ALA A 57 -14.39 -48.11 2.26
N HIS A 58 -15.65 -48.09 2.65
CA HIS A 58 -16.30 -46.91 3.25
C HIS A 58 -16.69 -47.27 4.67
N LEU A 59 -16.16 -46.51 5.62
CA LEU A 59 -16.29 -46.76 7.05
C LEU A 59 -17.11 -45.65 7.69
N MET A 60 -18.07 -46.04 8.52
CA MET A 60 -18.80 -45.13 9.39
C MET A 60 -18.37 -45.39 10.83
N VAL A 61 -17.71 -44.42 11.45
CA VAL A 61 -17.11 -44.58 12.79
C VAL A 61 -17.73 -43.60 13.76
N LEU A 62 -18.22 -44.12 14.88
CA LEU A 62 -18.72 -43.37 16.03
C LEU A 62 -17.59 -43.15 17.04
N ASN A 63 -17.42 -41.90 17.47
CA ASN A 63 -16.45 -41.46 18.46
C ASN A 63 -17.12 -40.55 19.51
N LEU A 64 -16.44 -40.32 20.63
CA LEU A 64 -16.80 -39.27 21.58
C LEU A 64 -15.81 -38.11 21.51
N GLN A 65 -16.33 -36.88 21.45
CA GLN A 65 -15.52 -35.66 21.41
C GLN A 65 -16.02 -34.67 22.46
N ALA A 66 -15.13 -33.83 23.02
CA ALA A 66 -15.53 -32.81 23.97
C ALA A 66 -16.53 -31.83 23.31
N ASN A 67 -17.65 -31.57 23.99
CA ASN A 67 -18.67 -30.66 23.52
C ASN A 67 -18.19 -29.21 23.64
N SER A 68 -18.34 -28.45 22.56
CA SER A 68 -18.11 -27.01 22.53
C SER A 68 -19.46 -26.31 22.29
N PRO A 69 -20.20 -25.92 23.34
CA PRO A 69 -21.52 -25.35 23.20
C PRO A 69 -21.48 -24.03 22.42
N ASN A 70 -22.52 -23.79 21.63
CA ASN A 70 -22.74 -22.56 20.87
C ASN A 70 -24.17 -22.05 21.12
N ARG A 71 -24.56 -20.91 20.55
CA ARG A 71 -25.88 -20.31 20.84
C ARG A 71 -27.06 -21.19 20.44
N ALA A 72 -26.91 -22.06 19.43
CA ALA A 72 -27.93 -23.03 19.06
C ALA A 72 -27.92 -24.30 19.93
N THR A 73 -26.77 -24.67 20.52
CA THR A 73 -26.62 -25.94 21.26
C THR A 73 -26.51 -25.79 22.78
N ALA A 74 -26.28 -24.59 23.30
CA ALA A 74 -25.99 -24.34 24.72
C ALA A 74 -27.15 -24.69 25.66
N GLN A 75 -28.39 -24.63 25.17
CA GLN A 75 -29.59 -25.00 25.94
C GLN A 75 -29.87 -26.51 25.90
N HIS A 76 -29.15 -27.27 25.06
CA HIS A 76 -29.35 -28.71 24.91
C HIS A 76 -28.35 -29.51 25.74
N SER A 77 -28.80 -30.66 26.23
CA SER A 77 -27.91 -31.60 26.89
C SER A 77 -26.98 -32.27 25.86
N PRO A 78 -25.68 -32.50 26.16
CA PRO A 78 -24.74 -33.05 25.18
C PRO A 78 -25.11 -34.43 24.64
N ASP A 79 -25.87 -35.23 25.41
CA ASP A 79 -26.29 -36.59 25.08
C ASP A 79 -27.36 -36.66 23.98
N ILE A 80 -28.14 -35.59 23.79
CA ILE A 80 -29.17 -35.48 22.73
C ILE A 80 -28.63 -34.84 21.45
N LEU A 81 -27.36 -34.46 21.41
CA LEU A 81 -26.68 -33.91 20.25
C LEU A 81 -25.79 -34.97 19.60
N LEU A 82 -25.66 -34.90 18.28
CA LEU A 82 -24.75 -35.73 17.51
C LEU A 82 -24.09 -34.90 16.42
N LEU A 83 -22.77 -35.03 16.25
CA LEU A 83 -22.02 -34.37 15.21
C LEU A 83 -21.75 -35.34 14.06
N LEU A 84 -22.24 -35.06 12.86
CA LEU A 84 -21.95 -35.85 11.66
C LEU A 84 -20.87 -35.14 10.83
N SER A 85 -19.81 -35.86 10.44
CA SER A 85 -18.74 -35.38 9.56
C SER A 85 -18.66 -36.23 8.28
N LEU A 86 -18.73 -35.54 7.14
CA LEU A 86 -18.61 -36.08 5.78
C LEU A 86 -17.30 -35.61 5.11
N GLU A 87 -16.35 -35.07 5.88
CA GLU A 87 -15.13 -34.44 5.37
C GLU A 87 -14.28 -35.42 4.54
N SER A 88 -14.13 -36.65 5.05
CA SER A 88 -13.29 -37.70 4.47
C SER A 88 -14.07 -38.65 3.57
N PHE A 89 -15.32 -38.34 3.24
CA PHE A 89 -16.15 -39.19 2.39
C PHE A 89 -15.88 -38.89 0.91
N ARG A 90 -15.24 -39.84 0.23
CA ARG A 90 -14.86 -39.77 -1.18
C ARG A 90 -15.13 -41.12 -1.85
N PRO A 91 -16.38 -41.48 -2.14
CA PRO A 91 -16.69 -42.82 -2.59
C PRO A 91 -16.05 -43.14 -3.96
N LEU A 92 -15.53 -44.36 -4.07
CA LEU A 92 -14.87 -44.92 -5.26
C LEU A 92 -15.78 -45.97 -5.89
N VAL A 93 -15.72 -46.15 -7.20
CA VAL A 93 -16.42 -47.22 -7.92
C VAL A 93 -15.47 -48.05 -8.75
N ILE A 94 -15.73 -49.35 -8.76
CA ILE A 94 -15.13 -50.30 -9.69
C ILE A 94 -15.86 -50.17 -11.03
N SER A 95 -15.15 -49.83 -12.10
CA SER A 95 -15.75 -49.69 -13.44
C SER A 95 -16.44 -50.98 -13.89
N ALA A 96 -17.49 -50.87 -14.72
CA ALA A 96 -18.20 -52.04 -15.24
C ALA A 96 -17.29 -52.97 -16.06
N SER A 97 -16.26 -52.41 -16.72
CA SER A 97 -15.20 -53.14 -17.43
C SER A 97 -14.28 -53.97 -16.52
N ALA A 98 -14.16 -53.62 -15.23
CA ALA A 98 -13.39 -54.38 -14.25
C ALA A 98 -14.19 -55.54 -13.61
N LYS A 99 -15.51 -55.65 -13.86
CA LYS A 99 -16.28 -56.85 -13.43
C LYS A 99 -16.00 -58.07 -14.30
N GLU A 100 -15.41 -57.90 -15.49
CA GLU A 100 -15.16 -58.97 -16.46
C GLU A 100 -13.67 -59.37 -16.58
N GLN A 101 -12.73 -58.61 -16.00
CA GLN A 101 -11.30 -58.90 -16.06
C GLN A 101 -10.70 -59.10 -14.64
N LEU A 102 -9.97 -60.21 -14.46
CA LEU A 102 -9.32 -60.64 -13.20
C LEU A 102 -8.05 -59.85 -12.80
N SER A 103 -7.72 -58.77 -13.52
CA SER A 103 -6.60 -57.87 -13.19
C SER A 103 -7.10 -56.60 -12.49
N ALA A 104 -6.23 -56.00 -11.67
CA ALA A 104 -6.51 -54.96 -10.67
C ALA A 104 -7.70 -54.02 -10.98
N PRO A 105 -8.63 -53.79 -10.02
CA PRO A 105 -9.84 -53.03 -10.25
C PRO A 105 -9.53 -51.61 -10.73
N ASP A 106 -10.03 -51.27 -11.92
CA ASP A 106 -10.01 -49.91 -12.46
C ASP A 106 -11.00 -49.03 -11.67
N LEU A 107 -10.47 -48.44 -10.60
CA LEU A 107 -11.20 -47.64 -9.62
C LEU A 107 -11.36 -46.21 -10.13
N GLN A 108 -12.59 -45.82 -10.48
CA GLN A 108 -12.92 -44.44 -10.82
C GLN A 108 -13.64 -43.73 -9.67
N PRO A 109 -13.33 -42.45 -9.38
CA PRO A 109 -14.13 -41.67 -8.43
C PRO A 109 -15.56 -41.49 -8.96
N ARG A 110 -16.58 -41.78 -8.13
CA ARG A 110 -17.99 -41.49 -8.46
C ARG A 110 -18.21 -40.01 -8.76
N THR A 111 -19.28 -39.70 -9.49
CA THR A 111 -19.65 -38.32 -9.78
C THR A 111 -20.03 -37.58 -8.49
N ARG A 112 -19.77 -36.27 -8.42
CA ARG A 112 -20.09 -35.44 -7.24
C ARG A 112 -21.57 -35.45 -6.88
N GLN A 113 -22.43 -35.79 -7.83
CA GLN A 113 -23.88 -35.85 -7.65
C GLN A 113 -24.25 -37.03 -6.76
N GLU A 114 -23.69 -38.21 -7.01
CA GLU A 114 -23.96 -39.42 -6.23
C GLU A 114 -23.53 -39.29 -4.76
N VAL A 115 -22.41 -38.59 -4.50
CA VAL A 115 -21.94 -38.27 -3.13
C VAL A 115 -22.94 -37.36 -2.40
N SER A 116 -23.46 -36.37 -3.12
CA SER A 116 -24.44 -35.44 -2.58
C SER A 116 -25.76 -36.15 -2.32
N ASP A 117 -26.18 -37.03 -3.22
CA ASP A 117 -27.44 -37.78 -3.11
C ASP A 117 -27.42 -38.78 -1.95
N TYR A 118 -26.30 -39.46 -1.71
CA TYR A 118 -26.11 -40.27 -0.50
C TYR A 118 -26.23 -39.42 0.77
N SER A 119 -25.54 -38.27 0.81
CA SER A 119 -25.58 -37.37 1.95
C SER A 119 -27.00 -36.84 2.22
N VAL A 120 -27.75 -36.54 1.16
CA VAL A 120 -29.16 -36.13 1.25
C VAL A 120 -30.03 -37.26 1.81
N ARG A 121 -29.88 -38.50 1.33
CA ARG A 121 -30.64 -39.65 1.86
C ARG A 121 -30.36 -39.89 3.33
N CYS A 122 -29.08 -39.94 3.71
CA CYS A 122 -28.64 -40.13 5.09
C CYS A 122 -29.24 -39.06 6.03
N LEU A 123 -29.12 -37.79 5.67
CA LEU A 123 -29.63 -36.70 6.50
C LEU A 123 -31.17 -36.64 6.54
N ARG A 124 -31.86 -37.03 5.45
CA ARG A 124 -33.33 -37.06 5.40
C ARG A 124 -33.92 -38.17 6.25
N ALA A 125 -33.29 -39.34 6.22
CA ALA A 125 -33.67 -40.47 7.06
C ALA A 125 -33.36 -40.18 8.53
N GLY A 126 -32.21 -39.58 8.82
CA GLY A 126 -31.69 -39.45 10.17
C GLY A 126 -30.85 -40.68 10.55
N ILE A 127 -30.32 -40.67 11.77
CA ILE A 127 -29.48 -41.76 12.30
C ILE A 127 -30.05 -42.19 13.64
N ALA A 128 -30.29 -43.49 13.82
CA ALA A 128 -30.69 -44.07 15.11
C ALA A 128 -29.50 -44.80 15.76
N ILE A 129 -29.28 -44.52 17.05
CA ILE A 129 -28.29 -45.23 17.89
C ILE A 129 -28.97 -45.67 19.17
N ASN A 130 -29.00 -46.98 19.42
CA ASN A 130 -29.58 -47.60 20.62
C ASN A 130 -31.01 -47.10 20.90
N GLY A 131 -31.84 -47.03 19.85
CA GLY A 131 -33.23 -46.57 19.94
C GLY A 131 -33.43 -45.05 20.02
N VAL A 132 -32.36 -44.24 20.04
CA VAL A 132 -32.45 -42.76 20.00
C VAL A 132 -32.24 -42.27 18.57
N HIS A 133 -33.24 -41.58 18.01
CA HIS A 133 -33.23 -41.10 16.62
C HIS A 133 -32.80 -39.63 16.51
N TYR A 134 -31.76 -39.35 15.72
CA TYR A 134 -31.18 -38.01 15.51
C TYR A 134 -31.50 -37.48 14.11
N ASN A 135 -32.05 -36.27 14.04
CA ASN A 135 -32.44 -35.57 12.81
C ASN A 135 -31.59 -34.32 12.56
N PHE A 136 -31.51 -33.87 11.30
CA PHE A 136 -30.70 -32.70 10.93
C PHE A 136 -31.13 -31.43 11.67
N TYR A 137 -30.18 -30.78 12.35
CA TYR A 137 -30.44 -29.57 13.13
C TYR A 137 -29.85 -28.32 12.47
N GLY A 138 -28.55 -28.36 12.13
CA GLY A 138 -27.91 -27.23 11.46
C GLY A 138 -26.39 -27.30 11.45
N HIS A 139 -25.78 -26.26 10.88
CA HIS A 139 -24.33 -26.14 10.74
C HIS A 139 -23.94 -24.65 10.76
N SER A 140 -22.72 -24.36 11.17
CA SER A 140 -22.07 -23.06 10.95
C SER A 140 -21.44 -22.97 9.56
N ASN A 141 -20.89 -21.80 9.19
CA ASN A 141 -20.20 -21.64 7.91
C ASN A 141 -18.86 -22.41 7.85
N SER A 142 -18.15 -22.53 8.98
CA SER A 142 -16.94 -23.36 9.06
C SER A 142 -17.30 -24.84 8.88
N GLN A 143 -18.35 -25.28 9.56
CA GLN A 143 -18.90 -26.64 9.44
C GLN A 143 -19.39 -26.96 8.03
N LEU A 144 -20.01 -26.00 7.33
CA LEU A 144 -20.36 -26.13 5.92
C LEU A 144 -19.11 -26.41 5.05
N LYS A 145 -18.03 -25.65 5.28
CA LYS A 145 -16.76 -25.82 4.56
C LYS A 145 -16.06 -27.14 4.86
N SER A 146 -16.11 -27.61 6.11
CA SER A 146 -15.58 -28.91 6.53
C SER A 146 -16.55 -30.07 6.29
N ARG A 147 -17.73 -29.83 5.71
CA ARG A 147 -18.79 -30.82 5.51
C ARG A 147 -19.19 -31.57 6.79
N SER A 148 -19.37 -30.84 7.89
CA SER A 148 -19.90 -31.36 9.16
C SER A 148 -21.18 -30.63 9.59
N CYS A 149 -22.04 -31.28 10.37
CA CYS A 149 -23.29 -30.69 10.86
C CYS A 149 -23.74 -31.33 12.18
N PHE A 150 -24.59 -30.62 12.91
CA PHE A 150 -25.27 -31.13 14.10
C PHE A 150 -26.58 -31.81 13.73
N LEU A 151 -26.81 -32.97 14.35
CA LEU A 151 -28.09 -33.65 14.46
C LEU A 151 -28.60 -33.53 15.90
N LEU A 152 -29.92 -33.55 16.08
CA LEU A 152 -30.60 -33.45 17.36
C LEU A 152 -31.56 -34.62 17.54
N ALA A 153 -31.58 -35.22 18.74
CA ALA A 153 -32.55 -36.24 19.12
C ALA A 153 -33.93 -35.63 19.40
N ALA A 154 -34.64 -35.23 18.35
CA ALA A 154 -35.96 -34.65 18.39
C ALA A 154 -36.71 -34.91 17.09
N THR A 155 -38.04 -34.73 17.10
CA THR A 155 -38.85 -34.80 15.87
C THR A 155 -38.49 -33.66 14.91
N LYS A 156 -38.80 -33.81 13.63
CA LYS A 156 -38.49 -32.79 12.62
C LYS A 156 -39.28 -31.50 12.89
N GLU A 157 -40.52 -31.64 13.33
CA GLU A 157 -41.43 -30.56 13.72
C GLU A 157 -40.89 -29.79 14.93
N ASP A 158 -40.36 -30.50 15.94
CA ASP A 158 -39.70 -29.87 17.09
C ASP A 158 -38.45 -29.10 16.70
N ILE A 159 -37.64 -29.67 15.79
CA ILE A 159 -36.46 -29.00 15.26
C ILE A 159 -36.86 -27.70 14.54
N SER A 160 -37.86 -27.74 13.67
CA SER A 160 -38.34 -26.55 12.97
C SER A 160 -38.80 -25.47 13.95
N ARG A 161 -39.64 -25.84 14.94
CA ARG A 161 -40.09 -24.90 15.98
C ARG A 161 -38.92 -24.30 16.76
N ARG A 162 -37.93 -25.12 17.12
CA ARG A 162 -36.73 -24.65 17.82
C ARG A 162 -35.91 -23.69 16.98
N ILE A 163 -35.70 -23.97 15.70
CA ILE A 163 -34.97 -23.05 14.81
C ILE A 163 -35.69 -21.71 14.70
N GLU A 164 -37.00 -21.70 14.47
CA GLU A 164 -37.79 -20.46 14.40
C GLU A 164 -37.80 -19.68 15.72
N SER A 165 -37.62 -20.36 16.87
CA SER A 165 -37.49 -19.67 18.16
C SER A 165 -36.16 -18.92 18.34
N LEU A 166 -35.11 -19.28 17.57
CA LEU A 166 -33.79 -18.65 17.70
C LEU A 166 -33.69 -17.27 17.03
N GLY A 167 -34.67 -16.90 16.20
CA GLY A 167 -34.70 -15.61 15.51
C GLY A 167 -35.77 -15.56 14.41
N ASP A 168 -36.09 -14.35 13.95
CA ASP A 168 -36.98 -14.13 12.82
C ASP A 168 -36.22 -14.26 11.48
N PHE A 169 -36.51 -15.35 10.77
CA PHE A 169 -35.96 -15.65 9.45
C PHE A 169 -36.98 -15.50 8.31
N THR A 170 -38.21 -15.06 8.61
CA THR A 170 -39.34 -15.06 7.67
C THR A 170 -39.12 -14.18 6.45
N LYS A 171 -38.41 -13.06 6.62
CA LYS A 171 -38.09 -12.10 5.54
C LYS A 171 -37.02 -12.59 4.56
N ILE A 172 -36.34 -13.71 4.86
CA ILE A 172 -35.23 -14.22 4.05
C ILE A 172 -35.77 -15.19 2.99
N LYS A 173 -35.76 -14.75 1.72
CA LYS A 173 -36.33 -15.50 0.58
C LYS A 173 -35.35 -16.43 -0.13
N THR A 174 -34.12 -16.57 0.37
CA THR A 174 -33.06 -17.37 -0.27
C THR A 174 -32.58 -18.46 0.67
N VAL A 175 -32.53 -19.72 0.21
CA VAL A 175 -32.10 -20.87 1.03
C VAL A 175 -30.67 -20.66 1.56
N GLY A 176 -29.74 -20.29 0.68
CA GLY A 176 -28.34 -20.06 1.07
C GLY A 176 -28.18 -18.94 2.10
N LYS A 177 -28.85 -17.79 1.91
CA LYS A 177 -28.83 -16.70 2.90
C LYS A 177 -29.44 -17.14 4.23
N ARG A 178 -30.58 -17.85 4.23
CA ARG A 178 -31.23 -18.33 5.45
C ARG A 178 -30.34 -19.32 6.20
N ALA A 179 -29.77 -20.31 5.51
CA ALA A 179 -28.82 -21.26 6.08
C ALA A 179 -27.59 -20.55 6.68
N LYS A 180 -27.01 -19.55 5.98
CA LYS A 180 -25.90 -18.74 6.50
C LYS A 180 -26.29 -17.95 7.75
N ARG A 181 -27.49 -17.36 7.82
CA ARG A 181 -27.95 -16.58 9.00
C ARG A 181 -28.20 -17.48 10.21
N ILE A 182 -28.88 -18.60 10.02
CA ILE A 182 -29.06 -19.61 11.08
C ILE A 182 -27.69 -20.14 11.54
N GLY A 183 -26.78 -20.39 10.60
CA GLY A 183 -25.42 -20.87 10.92
C GLY A 183 -24.57 -19.93 11.77
N LEU A 184 -24.93 -18.65 11.89
CA LEU A 184 -24.29 -17.73 12.85
C LEU A 184 -24.55 -18.13 14.31
N LEU A 185 -25.63 -18.85 14.59
CA LEU A 185 -25.98 -19.35 15.92
C LEU A 185 -25.20 -20.62 16.27
N PHE A 186 -24.89 -21.42 15.25
CA PHE A 186 -24.06 -22.64 15.36
C PHE A 186 -22.55 -22.37 15.39
N SER A 187 -22.14 -21.11 15.22
CA SER A 187 -20.74 -20.73 15.25
C SER A 187 -20.18 -20.92 16.66
N SER A 188 -19.03 -21.60 16.77
CA SER A 188 -18.30 -21.75 18.02
C SER A 188 -17.76 -20.39 18.47
N ALA A 189 -18.48 -19.72 19.36
CA ALA A 189 -18.07 -18.46 19.96
C ALA A 189 -18.28 -18.56 21.47
N ARG A 190 -17.22 -18.32 22.25
CA ARG A 190 -17.31 -18.39 23.70
C ARG A 190 -18.10 -17.18 24.19
N THR A 191 -19.23 -17.44 24.87
CA THR A 191 -20.00 -16.39 25.55
C THR A 191 -19.11 -15.70 26.56
N ALA A 192 -18.95 -14.38 26.42
CA ALA A 192 -18.15 -13.55 27.31
C ALA A 192 -19.01 -13.01 28.46
N MET A 193 -20.25 -12.60 28.17
CA MET A 193 -21.20 -12.05 29.15
C MET A 193 -22.62 -12.00 28.58
N ILE A 194 -23.58 -11.62 29.43
CA ILE A 194 -24.93 -11.23 29.01
C ILE A 194 -24.97 -9.71 28.91
N VAL A 195 -25.46 -9.17 27.78
CA VAL A 195 -25.67 -7.72 27.60
C VAL A 195 -27.14 -7.47 27.31
N SER A 196 -27.78 -6.69 28.17
CA SER A 196 -29.19 -6.35 28.01
C SER A 196 -29.42 -5.41 26.82
N PRO A 197 -30.49 -5.59 26.03
CA PRO A 197 -30.79 -4.75 24.87
C PRO A 197 -30.92 -3.25 25.18
N ASP A 198 -31.34 -2.86 26.40
CA ASP A 198 -31.45 -1.45 26.81
C ASP A 198 -30.09 -0.73 26.93
N ARG A 199 -28.99 -1.50 26.94
CA ARG A 199 -27.61 -1.00 26.93
C ARG A 199 -27.03 -0.92 25.52
N CYS A 200 -27.81 -1.28 24.51
CA CYS A 200 -27.43 -1.28 23.10
C CYS A 200 -28.24 -0.23 22.34
N GLN A 201 -27.65 0.35 21.29
CA GLN A 201 -28.32 1.33 20.43
C GLN A 201 -28.05 1.01 18.96
N ASP A 202 -29.08 1.01 18.13
CA ASP A 202 -28.93 0.96 16.68
C ASP A 202 -28.63 2.37 16.14
N ILE A 203 -27.63 2.49 15.28
CA ILE A 203 -27.21 3.72 14.62
C ILE A 203 -27.17 3.52 13.08
N PRO A 204 -27.42 4.56 12.27
CA PRO A 204 -27.44 4.43 10.80
C PRO A 204 -26.04 4.10 10.26
N ASP A 205 -25.93 3.48 9.09
CA ASP A 205 -24.66 3.36 8.39
C ASP A 205 -24.23 4.69 7.74
N VAL A 206 -22.92 4.87 7.51
CA VAL A 206 -22.44 5.91 6.59
C VAL A 206 -22.43 5.30 5.20
N GLU A 207 -23.30 5.78 4.32
CA GLU A 207 -23.53 5.17 3.01
C GLU A 207 -23.73 6.24 1.92
N THR A 208 -23.41 5.87 0.69
CA THR A 208 -23.81 6.56 -0.54
C THR A 208 -24.88 5.74 -1.23
N ALA A 209 -25.40 6.20 -2.38
CA ALA A 209 -26.38 5.44 -3.15
C ALA A 209 -25.90 4.01 -3.53
N ASN A 210 -24.58 3.81 -3.66
CA ASN A 210 -24.00 2.57 -4.17
C ASN A 210 -23.21 1.77 -3.13
N TYR A 211 -22.74 2.38 -2.05
CA TYR A 211 -21.79 1.75 -1.12
C TYR A 211 -22.02 2.10 0.34
N VAL A 212 -21.67 1.17 1.23
CA VAL A 212 -21.71 1.35 2.69
C VAL A 212 -20.28 1.41 3.23
N PHE A 213 -19.89 2.55 3.81
CA PHE A 213 -18.53 2.78 4.34
C PHE A 213 -18.31 2.16 5.72
N THR A 214 -19.38 1.83 6.44
CA THR A 214 -19.34 1.28 7.80
C THR A 214 -19.82 -0.17 7.88
N ASP A 215 -19.84 -0.90 6.76
CA ASP A 215 -20.43 -2.25 6.68
C ASP A 215 -19.78 -3.20 7.69
N GLY A 216 -20.52 -3.56 8.74
CA GLY A 216 -20.04 -4.47 9.76
C GLY A 216 -19.28 -3.82 10.94
N CYS A 217 -19.15 -2.49 10.99
CA CYS A 217 -18.32 -1.80 12.00
C CYS A 217 -19.16 -0.94 12.98
N GLY A 218 -19.30 -1.43 14.22
CA GLY A 218 -19.98 -0.74 15.33
C GLY A 218 -19.03 -0.14 16.36
N LEU A 219 -19.58 0.34 17.48
CA LEU A 219 -18.81 0.99 18.56
C LEU A 219 -19.07 0.32 19.92
N ILE A 220 -18.06 0.31 20.77
CA ILE A 220 -18.11 -0.21 22.13
C ILE A 220 -17.59 0.82 23.14
N ALA A 221 -18.26 0.93 24.28
CA ALA A 221 -17.82 1.78 25.37
C ALA A 221 -16.50 1.29 25.99
N PRO A 222 -15.57 2.18 26.39
CA PRO A 222 -14.30 1.79 27.00
C PRO A 222 -14.45 0.91 28.24
N SER A 223 -15.48 1.17 29.06
CA SER A 223 -15.78 0.39 30.27
C SER A 223 -16.18 -1.05 29.96
N LEU A 224 -16.99 -1.26 28.90
CA LEU A 224 -17.38 -2.60 28.47
C LEU A 224 -16.19 -3.34 27.84
N ALA A 225 -15.35 -2.66 27.06
CA ALA A 225 -14.14 -3.25 26.47
C ALA A 225 -13.16 -3.75 27.54
N GLN A 226 -12.94 -2.98 28.61
CA GLN A 226 -12.12 -3.37 29.75
C GLN A 226 -12.71 -4.58 30.49
N GLU A 227 -14.02 -4.57 30.73
CA GLU A 227 -14.71 -5.68 31.39
C GLU A 227 -14.69 -6.96 30.53
N LEU A 228 -14.82 -6.84 29.21
CA LEU A 228 -14.67 -7.96 28.29
C LEU A 228 -13.26 -8.54 28.40
N SER A 229 -12.22 -7.72 28.27
CA SER A 229 -10.82 -8.15 28.43
C SER A 229 -10.59 -8.90 29.74
N ARG A 230 -11.16 -8.41 30.85
CA ARG A 230 -11.09 -9.06 32.16
C ARG A 230 -11.80 -10.42 32.18
N ARG A 231 -13.02 -10.53 31.65
CA ARG A 231 -13.79 -11.79 31.67
C ARG A 231 -13.23 -12.84 30.73
N THR A 232 -12.77 -12.43 29.55
CA THR A 232 -12.20 -13.34 28.56
C THR A 232 -10.73 -13.64 28.82
N GLN A 233 -10.13 -13.07 29.87
CA GLN A 233 -8.73 -13.23 30.25
C GLN A 233 -7.79 -12.94 29.07
N ILE A 234 -8.01 -11.81 28.40
CA ILE A 234 -7.13 -11.39 27.31
C ILE A 234 -5.81 -10.92 27.92
N ILE A 235 -4.82 -11.79 27.83
CA ILE A 235 -3.46 -11.58 28.28
C ILE A 235 -2.57 -11.52 27.05
N PHE A 236 -1.66 -10.55 27.02
CA PHE A 236 -0.63 -10.44 26.01
C PHE A 236 0.70 -10.21 26.72
N ARG A 237 1.67 -11.13 26.53
CA ARG A 237 2.96 -11.15 27.24
C ARG A 237 2.80 -10.94 28.75
N ASP A 238 1.97 -11.78 29.36
CA ASP A 238 1.67 -11.82 30.80
C ASP A 238 1.05 -10.55 31.41
N ILE A 239 0.65 -9.60 30.56
CA ILE A 239 -0.04 -8.37 30.97
C ILE A 239 -1.47 -8.41 30.45
N ARG A 240 -2.42 -7.95 31.27
CA ARG A 240 -3.81 -7.79 30.83
C ARG A 240 -3.87 -6.74 29.72
N TYR A 241 -4.41 -7.14 28.58
CA TYR A 241 -4.48 -6.30 27.39
C TYR A 241 -5.92 -6.02 27.02
N THR A 242 -6.27 -4.74 26.78
CA THR A 242 -7.59 -4.35 26.28
C THR A 242 -7.49 -4.00 24.79
N PRO A 243 -8.01 -4.84 23.90
CA PRO A 243 -8.02 -4.58 22.46
C PRO A 243 -8.79 -3.33 22.08
N SER A 244 -8.38 -2.69 20.98
CA SER A 244 -9.12 -1.59 20.35
C SER A 244 -10.33 -2.09 19.56
N VAL A 245 -10.28 -3.33 19.06
CA VAL A 245 -11.29 -3.94 18.20
C VAL A 245 -11.66 -5.33 18.70
N PHE A 246 -12.95 -5.62 18.73
CA PHE A 246 -13.48 -6.95 19.01
C PHE A 246 -14.37 -7.40 17.86
N GLN A 247 -14.15 -8.58 17.32
CA GLN A 247 -15.11 -9.24 16.45
C GLN A 247 -16.16 -9.93 17.31
N ILE A 248 -17.43 -9.65 17.08
CA ILE A 248 -18.51 -10.01 18.00
C ILE A 248 -19.63 -10.79 17.33
N ARG A 249 -20.35 -11.54 18.15
CA ARG A 249 -21.66 -12.12 17.83
C ARG A 249 -22.61 -11.80 18.98
N TYR A 250 -23.72 -11.16 18.67
CA TYR A 250 -24.73 -10.78 19.65
C TYR A 250 -26.10 -10.78 18.98
N ARG A 251 -27.03 -11.62 19.43
CA ARG A 251 -28.34 -11.78 18.77
C ARG A 251 -28.17 -11.99 17.25
N GLY A 252 -28.90 -11.23 16.43
CA GLY A 252 -28.73 -11.19 14.97
C GLY A 252 -27.58 -10.31 14.46
N TYR A 253 -26.79 -9.67 15.34
CA TYR A 253 -25.68 -8.80 14.98
C TYR A 253 -24.38 -9.59 14.77
N LYS A 254 -23.72 -9.28 13.65
CA LYS A 254 -22.41 -9.80 13.23
C LYS A 254 -21.55 -8.62 12.79
N GLY A 255 -20.34 -8.52 13.31
CA GLY A 255 -19.36 -7.55 12.84
C GLY A 255 -18.20 -7.36 13.80
N VAL A 256 -17.52 -6.23 13.69
CA VAL A 256 -16.56 -5.72 14.69
C VAL A 256 -17.14 -4.54 15.45
N VAL A 257 -16.65 -4.32 16.66
CA VAL A 257 -16.90 -3.10 17.43
C VAL A 257 -15.57 -2.46 17.83
N THR A 258 -15.48 -1.15 17.67
CA THR A 258 -14.28 -0.37 18.04
C THR A 258 -14.52 0.46 19.28
N VAL A 259 -13.49 0.57 20.12
CA VAL A 259 -13.58 1.38 21.34
C VAL A 259 -13.77 2.84 20.98
N ASP A 260 -14.82 3.50 21.49
CA ASP A 260 -15.06 4.94 21.28
C ASP A 260 -15.05 5.72 22.61
N PRO A 261 -14.05 6.58 22.84
CA PRO A 261 -13.95 7.41 24.04
C PRO A 261 -15.19 8.29 24.30
N ARG A 262 -15.95 8.70 23.27
CA ARG A 262 -17.17 9.51 23.41
C ARG A 262 -18.27 8.79 24.19
N MET A 263 -18.19 7.45 24.30
CA MET A 263 -19.15 6.63 25.02
C MET A 263 -18.84 6.50 26.53
N LYS A 264 -17.72 7.04 27.04
CA LYS A 264 -17.25 6.85 28.43
C LYS A 264 -18.29 7.22 29.50
N LYS A 265 -19.14 8.23 29.24
CA LYS A 265 -20.18 8.71 30.17
C LYS A 265 -21.60 8.32 29.76
N GLN A 266 -21.78 7.52 28.71
CA GLN A 266 -23.10 7.15 28.19
C GLN A 266 -23.65 5.92 28.92
N LYS A 267 -24.98 5.85 29.10
CA LYS A 267 -25.65 4.61 29.58
C LYS A 267 -25.45 3.47 28.58
N ILE A 268 -25.49 3.80 27.28
CA ILE A 268 -25.30 2.89 26.16
C ILE A 268 -23.85 2.38 26.13
N LEU A 269 -23.68 1.05 26.08
CA LEU A 269 -22.40 0.38 26.05
C LEU A 269 -22.00 -0.11 24.64
N LEU A 270 -22.97 -0.33 23.76
CA LEU A 270 -22.75 -0.80 22.40
C LEU A 270 -23.60 0.00 21.42
N LYS A 271 -23.01 0.39 20.29
CA LYS A 271 -23.73 0.96 19.15
C LYS A 271 -23.54 0.07 17.93
N PHE A 272 -24.63 -0.42 17.37
CA PHE A 272 -24.62 -1.32 16.22
C PHE A 272 -25.13 -0.61 14.98
N ARG A 273 -24.53 -0.91 13.82
CA ARG A 273 -24.98 -0.39 12.52
C ARG A 273 -26.05 -1.29 11.91
N LYS A 274 -26.85 -0.75 10.99
CA LYS A 274 -27.89 -1.50 10.27
C LYS A 274 -27.29 -2.68 9.50
N SER A 275 -26.15 -2.47 8.84
CA SER A 275 -25.36 -3.46 8.12
C SER A 275 -24.95 -4.67 8.97
N MET A 276 -24.76 -4.48 10.29
CA MET A 276 -24.40 -5.57 11.21
C MET A 276 -25.58 -6.50 11.53
N LYS A 277 -26.82 -6.02 11.42
CA LYS A 277 -28.03 -6.76 11.81
C LYS A 277 -28.45 -7.73 10.70
N LYS A 278 -28.02 -8.99 10.82
CA LYS A 278 -28.22 -10.01 9.78
C LYS A 278 -29.59 -10.70 9.85
N PHE A 279 -30.24 -10.68 11.02
CA PHE A 279 -31.64 -11.08 11.27
C PHE A 279 -32.15 -10.41 12.56
N SER A 280 -33.46 -10.48 12.83
CA SER A 280 -34.09 -9.89 14.03
C SER A 280 -34.60 -10.96 14.99
N GLY A 281 -35.04 -10.59 16.19
CA GLY A 281 -35.65 -11.53 17.16
C GLY A 281 -34.63 -12.33 17.98
N GLY A 282 -35.16 -13.27 18.77
CA GLY A 282 -34.43 -14.13 19.71
C GLY A 282 -34.23 -13.50 21.10
N ASP A 283 -34.36 -14.36 22.12
CA ASP A 283 -34.24 -14.01 23.55
C ASP A 283 -32.83 -14.27 24.11
N ASP A 284 -31.91 -14.73 23.27
CA ASP A 284 -30.52 -14.96 23.65
C ASP A 284 -29.74 -13.63 23.70
N HIS A 285 -29.54 -13.14 24.92
CA HIS A 285 -28.75 -11.93 25.21
C HIS A 285 -27.26 -12.22 25.45
N SER A 286 -26.78 -13.41 25.07
CA SER A 286 -25.36 -13.74 25.14
C SER A 286 -24.55 -12.91 24.15
N PHE A 287 -23.52 -12.27 24.67
CA PHE A 287 -22.53 -11.52 23.92
C PHE A 287 -21.25 -12.34 23.86
N ALA A 288 -20.85 -12.70 22.64
CA ALA A 288 -19.67 -13.51 22.39
C ALA A 288 -18.61 -12.71 21.62
N VAL A 289 -17.36 -12.88 22.04
CA VAL A 289 -16.18 -12.39 21.32
C VAL A 289 -15.63 -13.56 20.52
N VAL A 290 -15.49 -13.35 19.21
CA VAL A 290 -14.92 -14.33 18.28
C VAL A 290 -13.41 -14.16 18.20
N GLU A 291 -12.96 -12.92 18.00
CA GLU A 291 -11.56 -12.56 17.81
C GLU A 291 -11.35 -11.09 18.23
N TYR A 292 -10.11 -10.62 18.32
CA TYR A 292 -9.78 -9.25 18.71
C TYR A 292 -8.46 -8.76 18.11
N SER A 293 -8.25 -7.44 18.03
CA SER A 293 -7.00 -6.82 17.55
C SER A 293 -5.82 -7.14 18.46
N LYS A 294 -4.69 -7.64 17.92
CA LYS A 294 -3.53 -8.10 18.71
C LYS A 294 -2.22 -7.46 18.24
N PRO A 295 -1.32 -7.10 19.16
CA PRO A 295 0.06 -6.73 18.85
C PRO A 295 0.80 -7.83 18.06
N PHE A 296 1.81 -7.42 17.27
CA PHE A 296 2.74 -8.32 16.56
C PHE A 296 2.12 -9.38 15.66
N SER A 297 0.93 -9.12 15.10
CA SER A 297 0.33 -9.99 14.10
C SER A 297 1.05 -9.79 12.75
N TYR A 298 2.20 -10.43 12.55
CA TYR A 298 3.02 -10.25 11.34
C TYR A 298 2.35 -10.76 10.06
N GLY A 299 2.66 -10.09 8.95
CA GLY A 299 2.23 -10.50 7.62
C GLY A 299 3.19 -11.44 6.91
N PHE A 300 2.63 -12.21 5.97
CA PHE A 300 3.37 -13.10 5.09
C PHE A 300 2.87 -12.94 3.66
N LEU A 301 3.79 -12.90 2.69
CA LEU A 301 3.44 -12.99 1.28
C LEU A 301 3.15 -14.44 0.91
N ASN A 302 2.06 -14.66 0.21
CA ASN A 302 1.65 -15.92 -0.41
C ASN A 302 1.80 -15.86 -1.94
N ASP A 303 1.57 -17.00 -2.61
CA ASP A 303 1.67 -17.12 -4.08
C ASP A 303 0.87 -16.03 -4.82
N GLU A 304 -0.36 -15.77 -4.38
CA GLU A 304 -1.24 -14.77 -5.01
C GLU A 304 -0.66 -13.37 -4.88
N THR A 305 -0.31 -12.95 -3.67
CA THR A 305 0.27 -11.63 -3.39
C THR A 305 1.57 -11.38 -4.15
N ILE A 306 2.38 -12.42 -4.37
CA ILE A 306 3.65 -12.35 -5.10
C ILE A 306 3.40 -12.11 -6.59
N ILE A 307 2.43 -12.82 -7.19
CA ILE A 307 2.03 -12.60 -8.58
C ILE A 307 1.58 -11.15 -8.78
N LEU A 308 0.77 -10.63 -7.85
CA LEU A 308 0.24 -9.27 -7.94
C LEU A 308 1.34 -8.22 -7.75
N LEU A 309 2.22 -8.37 -6.75
CA LEU A 309 3.36 -7.46 -6.54
C LEU A 309 4.29 -7.42 -7.75
N HIS A 310 4.59 -8.58 -8.34
CA HIS A 310 5.41 -8.66 -9.53
C HIS A 310 4.76 -7.94 -10.73
N ALA A 311 3.45 -8.09 -10.92
CA ALA A 311 2.70 -7.40 -11.97
C ALA A 311 2.62 -5.88 -11.77
N LEU A 312 2.73 -5.40 -10.52
CA LEU A 312 2.80 -3.98 -10.17
C LEU A 312 4.23 -3.41 -10.24
N GLY A 313 5.19 -4.20 -10.74
CA GLY A 313 6.55 -3.73 -11.02
C GLY A 313 7.58 -3.99 -9.91
N VAL A 314 7.22 -4.72 -8.84
CA VAL A 314 8.24 -5.18 -7.87
C VAL A 314 9.13 -6.23 -8.55
N SER A 315 10.44 -6.01 -8.48
CA SER A 315 11.41 -6.85 -9.18
C SER A 315 11.46 -8.28 -8.61
N PRO A 316 11.71 -9.30 -9.46
CA PRO A 316 11.95 -10.66 -9.00
C PRO A 316 13.05 -10.75 -7.92
N GLU A 317 14.15 -10.01 -8.08
CA GLU A 317 15.28 -10.04 -7.15
C GLU A 317 14.89 -9.50 -5.77
N THR A 318 14.05 -8.47 -5.71
CA THR A 318 13.50 -7.98 -4.43
C THR A 318 12.74 -9.09 -3.70
N LEU A 319 11.88 -9.83 -4.41
CA LEU A 319 11.08 -10.92 -3.83
C LEU A 319 11.95 -12.10 -3.40
N LEU A 320 12.95 -12.48 -4.22
CA LEU A 320 13.93 -13.52 -3.89
C LEU A 320 14.76 -13.12 -2.67
N SER A 321 15.22 -11.86 -2.59
CA SER A 321 15.94 -11.33 -1.44
C SER A 321 15.13 -11.43 -0.14
N LYS A 322 13.85 -11.05 -0.16
CA LYS A 322 12.96 -11.22 1.01
C LYS A 322 12.78 -12.70 1.38
N GLN A 323 12.68 -13.60 0.38
CA GLN A 323 12.60 -15.04 0.62
C GLN A 323 13.89 -15.58 1.27
N ARG A 324 15.06 -15.21 0.75
CA ARG A 324 16.37 -15.59 1.31
C ARG A 324 16.51 -15.08 2.74
N HIS A 325 16.15 -13.84 3.01
CA HIS A 325 16.19 -13.28 4.36
C HIS A 325 15.32 -14.09 5.34
N HIS A 326 14.13 -14.52 4.89
CA HIS A 326 13.27 -15.38 5.70
C HIS A 326 13.89 -16.75 5.97
N PHE A 327 14.46 -17.41 4.96
CA PHE A 327 15.14 -18.71 5.16
C PHE A 327 16.37 -18.60 6.05
N ASN A 328 17.18 -17.55 5.87
CA ASN A 328 18.35 -17.28 6.71
C ASN A 328 17.94 -17.09 8.18
N LEU A 329 16.81 -16.43 8.46
CA LEU A 329 16.28 -16.32 9.82
C LEU A 329 15.93 -17.70 10.39
N LEU A 330 15.29 -18.56 9.61
CA LEU A 330 14.90 -19.91 10.04
C LEU A 330 16.12 -20.84 10.23
N GLU A 331 17.14 -20.71 9.38
CA GLU A 331 18.40 -21.43 9.49
C GLU A 331 19.13 -21.02 10.76
N ASN A 332 19.41 -19.72 10.88
CA ASN A 332 20.15 -19.16 12.00
C ASN A 332 19.41 -19.34 13.32
N ALA A 333 18.08 -19.41 13.33
CA ALA A 333 17.34 -19.69 14.55
C ALA A 333 17.75 -21.02 15.22
N LYS A 334 18.30 -21.99 14.48
CA LYS A 334 18.75 -23.28 15.04
C LYS A 334 20.13 -23.22 15.70
N THR A 335 20.94 -22.22 15.37
CA THR A 335 22.38 -22.17 15.70
C THR A 335 22.76 -20.87 16.42
N ASP A 336 22.24 -19.73 15.97
CA ASP A 336 22.48 -18.42 16.55
C ASP A 336 21.40 -18.08 17.59
N PHE A 337 21.87 -17.79 18.80
CA PHE A 337 21.04 -17.40 19.93
C PHE A 337 20.13 -16.19 19.64
N ARG A 338 20.63 -15.19 18.92
CA ARG A 338 19.87 -13.95 18.65
C ARG A 338 18.76 -14.21 17.64
N ALA A 339 19.07 -14.96 16.59
CA ALA A 339 18.11 -15.42 15.59
C ALA A 339 17.05 -16.33 16.22
N ALA A 340 17.43 -17.21 17.15
CA ALA A 340 16.50 -18.05 17.89
C ALA A 340 15.51 -17.19 18.70
N PHE A 341 16.03 -16.25 19.49
CA PHE A 341 15.21 -15.31 20.27
C PHE A 341 14.25 -14.49 19.39
N ARG A 342 14.76 -13.98 18.26
CA ARG A 342 14.00 -13.20 17.28
C ARG A 342 12.89 -14.02 16.64
N PHE A 343 13.21 -15.23 16.16
CA PHE A 343 12.23 -16.15 15.59
C PHE A 343 11.13 -16.50 16.60
N LEU A 344 11.49 -16.86 17.83
CA LEU A 344 10.53 -17.18 18.90
C LEU A 344 9.63 -16.00 19.24
N SER A 345 10.18 -14.78 19.25
CA SER A 345 9.41 -13.54 19.42
C SER A 345 8.39 -13.34 18.30
N TYR A 346 8.72 -13.70 17.05
CA TYR A 346 7.85 -13.57 15.88
C TYR A 346 6.74 -14.61 15.83
N VAL A 347 7.02 -15.84 16.24
CA VAL A 347 5.99 -16.87 16.39
C VAL A 347 5.19 -16.73 17.70
N ASN A 348 5.37 -15.60 18.40
CA ASN A 348 4.69 -15.23 19.63
C ASN A 348 4.86 -16.30 20.74
N ARG A 349 6.10 -16.75 20.94
CA ARG A 349 6.56 -17.65 22.01
C ARG A 349 7.57 -16.96 22.94
N PRO A 350 7.15 -15.90 23.65
CA PRO A 350 8.03 -15.16 24.56
C PRO A 350 8.54 -16.05 25.71
N ASP A 351 7.76 -17.06 26.11
CA ASP A 351 8.14 -18.07 27.11
C ASP A 351 9.41 -18.83 26.73
N LEU A 352 9.51 -19.24 25.46
CA LEU A 352 10.71 -19.90 24.95
C LEU A 352 11.82 -18.89 24.69
N ALA A 353 11.48 -17.69 24.21
CA ALA A 353 12.48 -16.64 23.97
C ALA A 353 13.21 -16.26 25.26
N GLU A 354 12.49 -16.10 26.37
CA GLU A 354 13.08 -15.87 27.70
C GLU A 354 14.01 -17.02 28.11
N ARG A 355 13.60 -18.27 27.89
CA ARG A 355 14.46 -19.43 28.18
C ARG A 355 15.71 -19.49 27.30
N VAL A 356 15.66 -19.01 26.06
CA VAL A 356 16.89 -18.83 25.27
C VAL A 356 17.85 -17.93 26.04
N LEU A 357 17.38 -16.80 26.57
CA LEU A 357 18.21 -15.85 27.31
C LEU A 357 18.77 -16.43 28.63
N LEU A 358 17.95 -17.15 29.39
CA LEU A 358 18.30 -17.63 30.73
C LEU A 358 19.07 -18.94 30.73
N ASP A 359 18.66 -19.90 29.89
CA ASP A 359 19.17 -21.28 29.88
C ASP A 359 20.11 -21.56 28.70
N GLY A 360 20.22 -20.63 27.74
CA GLY A 360 20.91 -20.82 26.47
C GLY A 360 20.05 -21.54 25.41
N SER A 361 20.41 -21.36 24.12
CA SER A 361 19.66 -21.94 22.99
C SER A 361 19.68 -23.48 22.97
N GLU A 362 20.74 -24.11 23.48
CA GLU A 362 20.88 -25.58 23.50
C GLU A 362 19.81 -26.27 24.37
N SER A 363 19.42 -25.67 25.50
CA SER A 363 18.41 -26.20 26.43
C SER A 363 17.02 -26.36 25.79
N ILE A 364 16.71 -25.53 24.79
CA ILE A 364 15.40 -25.51 24.11
C ILE A 364 15.48 -25.77 22.61
N LYS A 365 16.63 -26.23 22.12
CA LYS A 365 16.89 -26.54 20.71
C LYS A 365 15.85 -27.49 20.09
N PRO A 366 15.35 -28.54 20.78
CA PRO A 366 14.28 -29.39 20.24
C PRO A 366 12.99 -28.62 19.95
N GLN A 367 12.60 -27.69 20.83
CA GLN A 367 11.40 -26.87 20.69
C GLN A 367 11.57 -25.87 19.54
N ILE A 368 12.74 -25.23 19.43
CA ILE A 368 13.06 -24.33 18.31
C ILE A 368 13.00 -25.09 16.98
N ASN A 369 13.67 -26.24 16.89
CA ASN A 369 13.65 -27.09 15.69
C ASN A 369 12.24 -27.51 15.31
N SER A 370 11.41 -27.89 16.29
CA SER A 370 10.00 -28.22 16.05
C SER A 370 9.21 -27.05 15.44
N LEU A 371 9.39 -25.84 15.97
CA LEU A 371 8.71 -24.63 15.47
C LEU A 371 9.21 -24.21 14.09
N VAL A 372 10.53 -24.26 13.85
CA VAL A 372 11.11 -24.01 12.53
C VAL A 372 10.57 -25.00 11.50
N ASN A 373 10.58 -26.30 11.82
CA ASN A 373 10.04 -27.34 10.95
C ASN A 373 8.54 -27.16 10.71
N ALA A 374 7.79 -26.66 11.70
CA ALA A 374 6.38 -26.33 11.54
C ALA A 374 6.16 -25.15 10.56
N GLU A 375 7.02 -24.12 10.58
CA GLU A 375 6.96 -23.04 9.58
C GLU A 375 7.36 -23.54 8.18
N LEU A 376 8.42 -24.35 8.05
CA LEU A 376 8.80 -24.96 6.77
C LEU A 376 7.68 -25.83 6.19
N LYS A 377 6.97 -26.60 7.04
CA LYS A 377 5.83 -27.41 6.61
C LYS A 377 4.66 -26.55 6.09
N LYS A 378 4.49 -25.31 6.55
CA LYS A 378 3.47 -24.39 6.03
C LYS A 378 3.80 -23.86 4.63
N MET A 379 5.05 -24.00 4.18
CA MET A 379 5.50 -23.72 2.82
C MET A 379 5.25 -24.89 1.86
N LEU A 380 4.66 -25.99 2.34
CA LEU A 380 4.29 -27.14 1.53
C LEU A 380 2.76 -27.21 1.38
N ASN A 381 2.30 -27.62 0.20
CA ASN A 381 0.90 -27.89 -0.08
C ASN A 381 0.54 -29.37 0.21
N LYS A 382 -0.74 -29.75 0.02
CA LYS A 382 -1.23 -31.11 0.32
C LYS A 382 -0.63 -32.23 -0.55
N LYS A 383 0.07 -31.88 -1.63
CA LYS A 383 0.77 -32.81 -2.54
C LYS A 383 2.29 -32.66 -2.43
N ASP A 384 2.77 -32.12 -1.30
CA ASP A 384 4.19 -31.82 -1.06
C ASP A 384 4.83 -30.89 -2.10
N GLY A 385 4.03 -30.15 -2.85
CA GLY A 385 4.50 -29.07 -3.72
C GLY A 385 4.80 -27.80 -2.91
N GLN A 386 5.69 -26.96 -3.41
CA GLN A 386 6.03 -25.69 -2.77
C GLN A 386 4.87 -24.69 -2.83
N ARG A 387 4.81 -23.86 -1.81
CA ARG A 387 3.91 -22.73 -1.64
C ARG A 387 4.69 -21.58 -1.02
N CYS A 388 4.55 -20.38 -1.55
CA CYS A 388 5.19 -19.23 -0.96
C CYS A 388 4.55 -18.88 0.39
N ARG A 389 5.42 -18.62 1.37
CA ARG A 389 5.09 -18.04 2.68
C ARG A 389 6.30 -17.22 3.12
N ILE A 390 6.44 -16.01 2.60
CA ILE A 390 7.60 -15.15 2.87
C ILE A 390 7.25 -14.20 4.00
N PHE A 391 7.98 -14.29 5.11
CA PHE A 391 7.82 -13.38 6.24
C PHE A 391 8.26 -11.95 5.87
N VAL A 392 7.44 -10.97 6.23
CA VAL A 392 7.76 -9.54 6.04
C VAL A 392 7.68 -8.82 7.39
N GLN A 393 8.84 -8.45 7.94
CA GLN A 393 8.92 -7.84 9.27
C GLN A 393 8.19 -6.48 9.34
N LYS A 394 8.38 -5.62 8.33
CA LYS A 394 7.71 -4.31 8.19
C LYS A 394 6.27 -4.44 7.66
N SER A 395 5.53 -5.40 8.22
CA SER A 395 4.12 -5.63 7.89
C SER A 395 3.31 -6.11 9.09
N ARG A 396 2.00 -5.89 9.07
CA ARG A 396 1.06 -6.48 10.04
C ARG A 396 -0.22 -6.93 9.32
N VAL A 397 -0.87 -7.94 9.87
CA VAL A 397 -2.25 -8.32 9.55
C VAL A 397 -3.16 -7.67 10.58
N LEU A 398 -3.92 -6.66 10.16
CA LEU A 398 -4.69 -5.79 11.04
C LEU A 398 -6.18 -5.87 10.74
N PHE A 399 -7.03 -5.78 11.77
CA PHE A 399 -8.47 -5.58 11.56
C PHE A 399 -8.73 -4.24 10.87
N GLY A 400 -9.56 -4.26 9.83
CA GLY A 400 -10.10 -3.04 9.23
C GLY A 400 -11.23 -2.48 10.06
N VAL A 401 -11.23 -1.17 10.28
CA VAL A 401 -12.30 -0.45 10.98
C VAL A 401 -12.62 0.86 10.28
N CYS A 402 -13.82 1.39 10.52
CA CYS A 402 -14.24 2.66 9.96
C CYS A 402 -13.84 3.85 10.85
N ASP A 403 -13.58 4.99 10.22
CA ASP A 403 -13.44 6.27 10.91
C ASP A 403 -14.79 6.79 11.42
N ALA A 404 -15.12 6.43 12.65
CA ALA A 404 -16.34 6.88 13.32
C ALA A 404 -16.37 8.38 13.68
N TRP A 405 -15.27 9.10 13.45
CA TRP A 405 -15.14 10.54 13.71
C TRP A 405 -15.18 11.38 12.42
N GLY A 406 -14.98 10.76 11.25
CA GLY A 406 -15.03 11.43 9.95
C GLY A 406 -13.89 12.44 9.74
N VAL A 407 -12.72 12.18 10.31
CA VAL A 407 -11.51 13.04 10.29
C VAL A 407 -10.52 12.67 9.18
N LEU A 408 -10.63 11.48 8.60
CA LEU A 408 -9.81 11.04 7.46
C LEU A 408 -10.42 11.48 6.12
N ARG A 409 -9.57 11.82 5.15
CA ARG A 409 -9.97 12.09 3.76
C ARG A 409 -9.94 10.81 2.91
N GLU A 410 -10.51 10.84 1.71
CA GLU A 410 -10.35 9.74 0.75
C GLU A 410 -8.85 9.50 0.47
N GLY A 411 -8.42 8.23 0.44
CA GLY A 411 -7.01 7.85 0.30
C GLY A 411 -6.15 7.96 1.57
N GLU A 412 -6.69 8.52 2.67
CA GLU A 412 -6.02 8.56 3.97
C GLU A 412 -6.45 7.39 4.87
N VAL A 413 -5.48 6.85 5.61
CA VAL A 413 -5.70 5.84 6.66
C VAL A 413 -5.00 6.24 7.95
N ALA A 414 -5.52 5.79 9.10
CA ALA A 414 -4.78 5.85 10.36
C ALA A 414 -4.34 4.44 10.77
N VAL A 415 -3.03 4.26 10.97
CA VAL A 415 -2.45 2.97 11.34
C VAL A 415 -1.49 3.19 12.50
N LYS A 416 -1.75 2.49 13.60
CA LYS A 416 -0.90 2.47 14.79
C LYS A 416 -0.62 1.03 15.19
N VAL A 417 0.62 0.60 15.12
CA VAL A 417 1.02 -0.79 15.37
C VAL A 417 2.02 -0.87 16.51
N THR A 418 1.91 -1.92 17.31
CA THR A 418 2.88 -2.20 18.36
C THR A 418 4.21 -2.64 17.74
N MET A 419 5.26 -1.86 18.02
CA MET A 419 6.60 -2.05 17.45
C MET A 419 7.46 -2.97 18.32
N GLU A 420 8.37 -3.69 17.69
CA GLU A 420 9.30 -4.62 18.36
C GLU A 420 10.28 -3.91 19.29
N GLU A 421 10.72 -2.72 18.88
CA GLU A 421 11.80 -1.95 19.50
C GLU A 421 11.50 -1.58 20.96
N ASN A 422 10.25 -1.21 21.25
CA ASN A 422 9.85 -0.71 22.57
C ASN A 422 8.55 -1.34 23.09
N GLY A 423 7.93 -2.25 22.33
CA GLY A 423 6.66 -2.86 22.71
C GLY A 423 5.50 -1.89 22.81
N LEU A 424 5.64 -0.67 22.27
CA LEU A 424 4.62 0.37 22.33
C LEU A 424 3.96 0.60 20.95
N PRO A 425 2.68 0.98 20.92
CA PRO A 425 1.98 1.31 19.67
C PRO A 425 2.49 2.62 19.06
N HIS A 426 3.00 2.55 17.83
CA HIS A 426 3.52 3.69 17.06
C HIS A 426 2.65 3.96 15.82
N ALA A 427 2.33 5.23 15.60
CA ALA A 427 1.69 5.65 14.36
C ALA A 427 2.73 5.60 13.23
N LEU A 428 2.37 5.02 12.09
CA LEU A 428 3.24 4.97 10.90
C LEU A 428 3.24 6.32 10.16
N LYS A 429 3.60 7.42 10.85
CA LYS A 429 3.42 8.80 10.39
C LYS A 429 4.11 9.08 9.06
N SER A 430 3.50 9.94 8.24
CA SER A 430 4.05 10.46 6.97
C SER A 430 4.62 9.37 6.05
N SER A 431 4.10 8.15 6.18
CA SER A 431 4.51 6.99 5.41
C SER A 431 3.39 6.63 4.44
N GLU A 432 3.77 6.16 3.27
CA GLU A 432 2.86 5.42 2.41
C GLU A 432 2.83 3.97 2.87
N VAL A 433 1.64 3.38 2.86
CA VAL A 433 1.46 1.96 3.16
C VAL A 433 0.74 1.31 2.00
N THR A 434 1.10 0.06 1.74
CA THR A 434 0.30 -0.80 0.87
C THR A 434 -0.56 -1.73 1.69
N VAL A 435 -1.75 -1.97 1.19
CA VAL A 435 -2.78 -2.74 1.88
C VAL A 435 -3.44 -3.69 0.90
N ILE A 436 -3.60 -4.95 1.30
CA ILE A 436 -4.34 -5.94 0.54
C ILE A 436 -5.12 -6.86 1.48
N ARG A 437 -6.22 -7.41 0.97
CA ARG A 437 -7.04 -8.40 1.66
C ARG A 437 -6.93 -9.75 0.95
N ASN A 438 -6.66 -10.80 1.72
CA ASN A 438 -6.63 -12.17 1.20
C ASN A 438 -8.00 -12.84 1.35
N PRO A 439 -8.45 -13.67 0.38
CA PRO A 439 -7.80 -13.97 -0.90
C PRO A 439 -7.95 -12.83 -1.93
N CYS A 440 -6.95 -12.65 -2.77
CA CYS A 440 -6.88 -11.61 -3.83
C CYS A 440 -6.43 -12.22 -5.15
N LEU A 441 -6.96 -11.72 -6.27
CA LEU A 441 -6.55 -12.17 -7.61
C LEU A 441 -6.44 -11.02 -8.61
N HIS A 442 -6.80 -9.78 -8.25
CA HIS A 442 -6.63 -8.64 -9.15
C HIS A 442 -5.48 -7.75 -8.68
N PRO A 443 -4.59 -7.25 -9.55
CA PRO A 443 -3.53 -6.32 -9.12
C PRO A 443 -4.08 -5.07 -8.44
N GLY A 444 -5.26 -4.60 -8.84
CA GLY A 444 -5.98 -3.52 -8.18
C GLY A 444 -6.52 -3.86 -6.77
N ASP A 445 -6.44 -5.10 -6.29
CA ASP A 445 -6.69 -5.41 -4.88
C ASP A 445 -5.54 -4.89 -3.99
N TRP A 446 -4.38 -4.59 -4.57
CA TRP A 446 -3.25 -4.00 -3.89
C TRP A 446 -3.39 -2.48 -3.88
N GLN A 447 -3.83 -1.93 -2.76
CA GLN A 447 -4.12 -0.51 -2.63
C GLN A 447 -3.02 0.21 -1.87
N LYS A 448 -2.75 1.45 -2.27
CA LYS A 448 -1.76 2.32 -1.62
C LYS A 448 -2.50 3.44 -0.89
N PHE A 449 -2.14 3.67 0.36
CA PHE A 449 -2.77 4.68 1.20
C PHE A 449 -1.73 5.56 1.88
N LYS A 450 -2.11 6.81 2.12
CA LYS A 450 -1.31 7.73 2.92
C LYS A 450 -1.67 7.60 4.39
N VAL A 451 -0.67 7.35 5.24
CA VAL A 451 -0.91 7.30 6.68
C VAL A 451 -0.93 8.70 7.27
N VAL A 452 -2.02 9.04 7.94
CA VAL A 452 -2.20 10.31 8.63
C VAL A 452 -2.54 10.06 10.09
N GLU A 453 -1.87 10.79 10.97
CA GLU A 453 -2.17 10.75 12.40
C GLU A 453 -3.21 11.80 12.76
N ARG A 454 -4.25 11.38 13.47
CA ARG A 454 -5.34 12.24 13.97
C ARG A 454 -5.48 12.03 15.48
N PRO A 455 -5.41 13.08 16.32
CA PRO A 455 -5.55 12.96 17.77
C PRO A 455 -6.82 12.22 18.21
N GLU A 456 -7.91 12.41 17.47
CA GLU A 456 -9.21 11.77 17.68
C GLU A 456 -9.13 10.25 17.61
N LEU A 457 -8.24 9.71 16.77
CA LEU A 457 -8.05 8.28 16.53
C LEU A 457 -6.90 7.68 17.35
N ALA A 458 -6.23 8.46 18.21
CA ALA A 458 -5.02 8.04 18.94
C ALA A 458 -5.21 6.84 19.89
N HIS A 459 -6.46 6.59 20.28
CA HIS A 459 -6.88 5.47 21.13
C HIS A 459 -6.93 4.14 20.38
N LEU A 460 -7.04 4.16 19.04
CA LEU A 460 -7.08 2.96 18.20
C LEU A 460 -5.65 2.48 17.91
N LYS A 461 -5.40 1.22 18.24
CA LYS A 461 -4.09 0.54 18.18
C LYS A 461 -4.27 -0.87 17.65
N ASP A 462 -3.28 -1.35 16.91
CA ASP A 462 -3.21 -2.67 16.27
C ASP A 462 -4.42 -2.95 15.36
N CYS A 463 -4.89 -1.91 14.67
CA CYS A 463 -5.92 -1.94 13.64
C CYS A 463 -5.62 -0.88 12.57
N ILE A 464 -6.23 -1.01 11.39
CA ILE A 464 -6.20 -0.01 10.33
C ILE A 464 -7.56 0.69 10.24
N VAL A 465 -7.56 2.02 10.34
CA VAL A 465 -8.76 2.85 10.25
C VAL A 465 -8.89 3.39 8.83
N PHE A 466 -9.97 3.04 8.15
CA PHE A 466 -10.30 3.52 6.82
C PHE A 466 -11.23 4.73 6.88
N SER A 467 -11.02 5.66 5.93
CA SER A 467 -11.90 6.80 5.73
C SER A 467 -13.33 6.38 5.41
N THR A 468 -14.30 7.12 5.98
CA THR A 468 -15.72 7.03 5.63
C THR A 468 -16.12 8.06 4.57
N LYS A 469 -15.14 8.66 3.89
CA LYS A 469 -15.33 9.63 2.81
C LYS A 469 -14.73 9.09 1.51
N GLY A 470 -15.36 9.46 0.40
CA GLY A 470 -14.88 9.13 -0.94
C GLY A 470 -15.98 8.55 -1.81
N LYS A 471 -15.61 8.07 -3.00
CA LYS A 471 -16.56 7.49 -3.95
C LYS A 471 -16.86 6.01 -3.65
N ARG A 472 -15.86 5.29 -3.13
CA ARG A 472 -15.92 3.85 -2.86
C ARG A 472 -15.19 3.52 -1.55
N PRO A 473 -15.71 2.62 -0.69
CA PRO A 473 -15.02 2.23 0.54
C PRO A 473 -13.70 1.51 0.26
N ALA A 474 -12.66 1.83 1.03
CA ALA A 474 -11.34 1.21 0.88
C ALA A 474 -11.37 -0.33 1.05
N ALA A 475 -12.16 -0.85 1.99
CA ALA A 475 -12.30 -2.29 2.20
C ALA A 475 -12.87 -3.00 0.94
N ASP A 476 -13.86 -2.39 0.29
CA ASP A 476 -14.50 -2.94 -0.91
C ASP A 476 -13.56 -2.92 -2.14
N MET A 477 -12.65 -1.93 -2.23
CA MET A 477 -11.61 -1.89 -3.26
C MET A 477 -10.68 -3.11 -3.21
N MET A 478 -10.55 -3.76 -2.04
CA MET A 478 -9.64 -4.88 -1.82
C MET A 478 -10.42 -6.20 -1.79
N SER A 479 -10.59 -6.83 -2.95
CA SER A 479 -11.30 -8.10 -3.11
C SER A 479 -12.79 -8.05 -2.69
N GLY A 480 -13.43 -6.87 -2.66
CA GLY A 480 -14.83 -6.73 -2.22
C GLY A 480 -15.01 -6.97 -0.72
N GLY A 481 -14.03 -6.56 0.08
CA GLY A 481 -14.05 -6.73 1.54
C GLY A 481 -15.03 -5.82 2.24
N ASP A 482 -15.34 -6.16 3.49
CA ASP A 482 -16.15 -5.35 4.41
C ASP A 482 -15.38 -5.11 5.71
N LEU A 483 -16.06 -4.61 6.75
CA LEU A 483 -15.47 -4.39 8.07
C LEU A 483 -16.14 -5.29 9.13
N ASP A 484 -16.69 -6.44 8.76
CA ASP A 484 -17.41 -7.36 9.66
C ASP A 484 -16.50 -8.36 10.42
N GLY A 485 -15.20 -8.22 10.16
CA GLY A 485 -14.12 -9.03 10.71
C GLY A 485 -12.95 -9.23 9.76
N ASP A 486 -12.98 -8.61 8.58
CA ASP A 486 -11.89 -8.68 7.62
C ASP A 486 -10.58 -8.11 8.19
N THR A 487 -9.51 -8.82 7.89
CA THR A 487 -8.14 -8.43 8.24
C THR A 487 -7.34 -8.15 6.99
N PHE A 488 -6.53 -7.11 7.04
CA PHE A 488 -5.77 -6.59 5.92
C PHE A 488 -4.27 -6.74 6.19
N PHE A 489 -3.54 -7.23 5.20
CA PHE A 489 -2.08 -7.18 5.21
C PHE A 489 -1.68 -5.72 4.91
N VAL A 490 -1.07 -5.06 5.90
CA VAL A 490 -0.58 -3.68 5.83
C VAL A 490 0.94 -3.72 5.84
N CYS A 491 1.58 -3.20 4.79
CA CYS A 491 3.02 -3.19 4.62
C CYS A 491 3.56 -1.78 4.47
N TRP A 492 4.64 -1.48 5.17
CA TRP A 492 5.40 -0.22 5.08
C TRP A 492 6.87 -0.46 4.73
N ASP A 493 7.18 -1.63 4.18
CA ASP A 493 8.49 -1.94 3.61
C ASP A 493 8.64 -1.23 2.27
N SER A 494 9.58 -0.29 2.16
CA SER A 494 9.82 0.51 0.94
C SER A 494 10.06 -0.35 -0.29
N ASP A 495 10.70 -1.51 -0.12
CA ASP A 495 11.02 -2.41 -1.24
C ASP A 495 9.78 -3.10 -1.81
N LEU A 496 8.69 -3.15 -1.03
CA LEU A 496 7.42 -3.81 -1.39
C LEU A 496 6.29 -2.81 -1.65
N ILE A 497 6.58 -1.50 -1.63
CA ILE A 497 5.65 -0.46 -2.06
C ILE A 497 5.90 -0.22 -3.55
N PRO A 498 5.01 -0.67 -4.45
CA PRO A 498 5.21 -0.48 -5.87
C PRO A 498 5.00 0.99 -6.24
N SER A 499 5.81 1.47 -7.19
CA SER A 499 5.64 2.79 -7.81
C SER A 499 4.44 2.84 -8.77
N THR A 500 3.95 1.67 -9.20
CA THR A 500 2.78 1.51 -10.06
C THR A 500 1.65 0.86 -9.27
N ILE A 501 0.43 1.42 -9.36
CA ILE A 501 -0.78 0.83 -8.76
C ILE A 501 -1.81 0.55 -9.84
N SER A 502 -2.73 -0.38 -9.61
CA SER A 502 -3.81 -0.71 -10.54
C SER A 502 -5.16 -0.27 -10.00
N THR A 503 -6.07 0.09 -10.90
CA THR A 503 -7.44 0.47 -10.52
C THR A 503 -8.16 -0.73 -9.89
N PRO A 504 -8.86 -0.55 -8.75
CA PRO A 504 -9.57 -1.64 -8.07
C PRO A 504 -10.61 -2.33 -8.95
N ALA A 505 -10.64 -3.67 -8.93
CA ALA A 505 -11.67 -4.45 -9.62
C ALA A 505 -13.07 -4.21 -9.01
N LEU A 506 -14.10 -4.46 -9.81
CA LEU A 506 -15.49 -4.42 -9.38
C LEU A 506 -15.95 -5.80 -8.92
N TYR A 507 -16.55 -5.85 -7.72
CA TYR A 507 -17.02 -7.08 -7.08
C TYR A 507 -18.54 -7.05 -6.87
N PRO A 508 -19.36 -7.06 -7.94
CA PRO A 508 -20.80 -7.02 -7.77
C PRO A 508 -21.29 -8.32 -7.12
N GLY A 509 -22.19 -8.18 -6.14
CA GLY A 509 -22.75 -9.32 -5.42
C GLY A 509 -23.47 -10.30 -6.34
N GLY A 510 -23.31 -11.60 -6.07
CA GLY A 510 -23.99 -12.67 -6.81
C GLY A 510 -25.52 -12.57 -6.71
N ARG A 511 -26.22 -12.86 -7.81
CA ARG A 511 -27.68 -12.99 -7.83
C ARG A 511 -28.08 -14.39 -7.38
N ASP A 512 -28.48 -14.53 -6.12
CA ASP A 512 -29.05 -15.79 -5.66
C ASP A 512 -30.50 -15.95 -6.15
N PRO A 513 -30.92 -17.14 -6.60
CA PRO A 513 -32.30 -17.39 -7.01
C PRO A 513 -33.24 -17.18 -5.83
N ILE A 514 -34.24 -16.31 -6.02
CA ILE A 514 -35.25 -16.01 -5.02
C ILE A 514 -36.28 -17.15 -5.02
N THR A 515 -36.56 -17.70 -3.85
CA THR A 515 -37.63 -18.68 -3.66
C THR A 515 -38.88 -17.95 -3.17
N PHE A 516 -40.00 -18.09 -3.88
CA PHE A 516 -41.28 -17.50 -3.49
C PHE A 516 -42.09 -18.39 -2.53
N ARG A 517 -41.75 -19.68 -2.42
CA ARG A 517 -42.33 -20.60 -1.42
C ARG A 517 -41.59 -20.52 -0.07
N PRO A 518 -42.23 -20.89 1.06
CA PRO A 518 -41.54 -21.04 2.34
C PRO A 518 -40.36 -22.00 2.24
N ILE A 519 -39.22 -21.59 2.80
CA ILE A 519 -38.01 -22.41 2.89
C ILE A 519 -38.18 -23.38 4.04
N THR A 520 -38.01 -24.68 3.78
CA THR A 520 -38.14 -25.76 4.77
C THR A 520 -36.77 -26.20 5.31
N ASP A 521 -36.76 -27.00 6.37
CA ASP A 521 -35.52 -27.61 6.86
C ASP A 521 -34.92 -28.61 5.87
N ASP A 522 -35.72 -29.25 5.01
CA ASP A 522 -35.23 -30.10 3.93
C ASP A 522 -34.43 -29.28 2.90
N ASP A 523 -34.88 -28.06 2.55
CA ASP A 523 -34.13 -27.18 1.66
C ASP A 523 -32.74 -26.83 2.22
N ARG A 524 -32.66 -26.59 3.54
CA ARG A 524 -31.39 -26.30 4.24
C ARG A 524 -30.46 -27.52 4.25
N LEU A 525 -31.01 -28.70 4.50
CA LEU A 525 -30.29 -29.96 4.46
C LEU A 525 -29.72 -30.23 3.07
N VAL A 526 -30.53 -30.06 2.03
CA VAL A 526 -30.10 -30.23 0.63
C VAL A 526 -29.01 -29.22 0.27
N TYR A 527 -29.14 -27.97 0.73
CA TYR A 527 -28.11 -26.95 0.57
C TYR A 527 -26.77 -27.38 1.20
N PHE A 528 -26.79 -27.89 2.44
CA PHE A 528 -25.60 -28.41 3.11
C PHE A 528 -24.97 -29.59 2.35
N ALA A 529 -25.78 -30.59 1.97
CA ALA A 529 -25.29 -31.81 1.32
C ALA A 529 -24.61 -31.52 -0.04
N LYS A 530 -25.21 -30.62 -0.83
CA LYS A 530 -24.72 -30.22 -2.16
C LYS A 530 -23.57 -29.20 -2.13
N TYR A 531 -23.25 -28.62 -0.98
CA TYR A 531 -22.17 -27.63 -0.86
C TYR A 531 -20.81 -28.22 -1.26
N SER A 532 -20.05 -27.50 -2.09
CA SER A 532 -18.73 -27.92 -2.54
C SER A 532 -17.77 -26.75 -2.75
N ASN A 533 -16.56 -26.85 -2.18
CA ASN A 533 -15.47 -25.90 -2.42
C ASN A 533 -14.72 -26.18 -3.74
N ALA A 534 -15.13 -27.17 -4.52
CA ALA A 534 -14.36 -27.61 -5.68
C ALA A 534 -14.34 -26.59 -6.82
N SER A 535 -15.42 -25.82 -7.01
CA SER A 535 -15.46 -24.74 -8.00
C SER A 535 -14.44 -23.64 -7.69
N LEU A 536 -14.30 -23.25 -6.41
CA LEU A 536 -13.31 -22.26 -5.98
C LEU A 536 -11.87 -22.70 -6.32
N GLY A 537 -11.54 -23.97 -6.05
CA GLY A 537 -10.23 -24.53 -6.38
C GLY A 537 -9.98 -24.65 -7.89
N GLN A 538 -11.00 -25.00 -8.66
CA GLN A 538 -10.90 -25.10 -10.13
C GLN A 538 -10.65 -23.74 -10.77
N VAL A 539 -11.42 -22.71 -10.39
CA VAL A 539 -11.25 -21.34 -10.89
C VAL A 539 -9.87 -20.80 -10.52
N LYS A 540 -9.42 -21.05 -9.29
CA LYS A 540 -8.08 -20.66 -8.84
C LYS A 540 -6.98 -21.27 -9.70
N ASN A 541 -7.05 -22.57 -9.98
CA ASN A 541 -6.03 -23.24 -10.80
C ASN A 541 -6.02 -22.67 -12.22
N LEU A 542 -7.20 -22.50 -12.84
CA LEU A 542 -7.30 -21.87 -14.16
C LEU A 542 -6.75 -20.44 -14.14
N TYR A 543 -7.02 -19.66 -13.10
CA TYR A 543 -6.45 -18.32 -12.95
C TYR A 543 -4.92 -18.36 -12.94
N LEU A 544 -4.31 -19.30 -12.19
CA LEU A 544 -2.85 -19.44 -12.16
C LEU A 544 -2.29 -19.82 -13.54
N ASP A 545 -2.97 -20.71 -14.27
CA ASP A 545 -2.56 -21.10 -15.62
C ASP A 545 -2.65 -19.92 -16.61
N TRP A 546 -3.72 -19.12 -16.53
CA TRP A 546 -3.89 -17.92 -17.37
C TRP A 546 -2.92 -16.78 -16.99
N ALA A 547 -2.69 -16.57 -15.69
CA ALA A 547 -1.77 -15.55 -15.19
C ALA A 547 -0.33 -15.85 -15.61
N ARG A 548 0.03 -17.13 -15.71
CA ARG A 548 1.32 -17.59 -16.23
C ARG A 548 1.52 -17.25 -17.71
N VAL A 549 0.47 -17.35 -18.52
CA VAL A 549 0.56 -17.15 -19.99
C VAL A 549 0.39 -15.69 -20.39
N THR A 550 -0.56 -14.99 -19.77
CA THR A 550 -1.02 -13.67 -20.21
C THR A 550 -0.86 -12.58 -19.15
N GLY A 551 -0.41 -12.92 -17.94
CA GLY A 551 -0.33 -12.01 -16.80
C GLY A 551 -1.67 -11.84 -16.07
N PRO A 552 -1.65 -11.37 -14.81
CA PRO A 552 -2.85 -11.22 -13.99
C PRO A 552 -3.77 -10.06 -14.41
N MET A 553 -3.28 -9.12 -15.24
CA MET A 553 -4.07 -8.02 -15.79
C MET A 553 -4.90 -8.42 -17.03
N SER A 554 -4.74 -9.64 -17.57
CA SER A 554 -5.46 -10.05 -18.77
C SER A 554 -6.96 -10.16 -18.56
N ALA A 555 -7.75 -9.95 -19.62
CA ALA A 555 -9.21 -10.04 -19.57
C ALA A 555 -9.69 -11.40 -19.03
N GLN A 556 -8.99 -12.49 -19.37
CA GLN A 556 -9.28 -13.84 -18.88
C GLN A 556 -9.05 -13.96 -17.38
N CYS A 557 -7.95 -13.43 -16.86
CA CYS A 557 -7.68 -13.37 -15.43
C CYS A 557 -8.71 -12.53 -14.67
N GLN A 558 -9.15 -11.41 -15.25
CA GLN A 558 -10.20 -10.57 -14.66
C GLN A 558 -11.56 -11.28 -14.60
N GLU A 559 -11.94 -11.98 -15.67
CA GLU A 559 -13.18 -12.78 -15.69
C GLU A 559 -13.11 -13.93 -14.68
N LEU A 560 -11.95 -14.58 -14.55
CA LEU A 560 -11.71 -15.60 -13.52
C LEU A 560 -11.74 -15.02 -12.10
N ASN A 561 -11.21 -13.81 -11.88
CA ASN A 561 -11.33 -13.10 -10.61
C ASN A 561 -12.80 -12.82 -10.25
N HIS A 562 -13.60 -12.38 -11.22
CA HIS A 562 -15.04 -12.18 -11.02
C HIS A 562 -15.73 -13.49 -10.63
N LEU A 563 -15.48 -14.58 -11.37
CA LEU A 563 -16.00 -15.91 -11.06
C LEU A 563 -15.52 -16.43 -9.70
N PHE A 564 -14.28 -16.13 -9.32
CA PHE A 564 -13.72 -16.50 -8.03
C PHE A 564 -14.46 -15.81 -6.89
N SER A 565 -14.75 -14.51 -7.00
CA SER A 565 -15.51 -13.75 -6.00
C SER A 565 -16.90 -14.35 -5.76
N GLN A 566 -17.58 -14.83 -6.81
CA GLN A 566 -18.87 -15.51 -6.69
C GLN A 566 -18.75 -16.88 -6.00
N CYS A 567 -17.63 -17.59 -6.17
CA CYS A 567 -17.37 -18.88 -5.53
C CYS A 567 -17.09 -18.80 -4.03
N VAL A 568 -16.57 -17.67 -3.52
CA VAL A 568 -16.17 -17.51 -2.10
C VAL A 568 -17.31 -17.87 -1.15
N ASP A 569 -18.54 -17.60 -1.60
CA ASP A 569 -19.78 -17.85 -0.87
C ASP A 569 -20.36 -19.26 -1.04
N GLY A 570 -19.64 -20.15 -1.72
CA GLY A 570 -20.02 -21.55 -1.98
C GLY A 570 -20.98 -21.73 -3.16
N ASN A 571 -21.18 -20.69 -3.97
CA ASN A 571 -22.04 -20.77 -5.13
C ASN A 571 -21.41 -21.61 -6.23
N ARG A 572 -22.24 -22.46 -6.86
CA ARG A 572 -21.82 -23.24 -8.02
C ARG A 572 -21.88 -22.34 -9.24
N ILE A 573 -20.73 -22.16 -9.88
CA ILE A 573 -20.63 -21.41 -11.14
C ILE A 573 -20.30 -22.35 -12.29
N ARG A 574 -20.72 -21.97 -13.50
CA ARG A 574 -20.30 -22.62 -14.73
C ARG A 574 -19.16 -21.79 -15.32
N ILE A 575 -18.00 -22.41 -15.48
CA ILE A 575 -16.83 -21.76 -16.09
C ILE A 575 -17.04 -21.77 -17.62
N PRO A 576 -16.97 -20.61 -18.31
CA PRO A 576 -17.02 -20.51 -19.77
C PRO A 576 -15.97 -21.40 -20.46
N GLU A 577 -16.32 -22.02 -21.59
CA GLU A 577 -15.40 -22.94 -22.31
C GLU A 577 -14.08 -22.25 -22.71
N LYS A 578 -14.15 -20.97 -23.12
CA LYS A 578 -12.97 -20.16 -23.48
C LYS A 578 -11.92 -20.05 -22.37
N LEU A 579 -12.31 -20.18 -21.10
CA LEU A 579 -11.41 -20.06 -19.94
C LEU A 579 -10.83 -21.41 -19.49
N LYS A 580 -11.34 -22.55 -19.99
CA LYS A 580 -10.91 -23.88 -19.55
C LYS A 580 -9.61 -24.35 -20.18
N SER A 581 -9.23 -23.77 -21.32
CA SER A 581 -8.10 -24.20 -22.13
C SER A 581 -7.14 -23.03 -22.36
N PRO A 582 -6.24 -22.73 -21.41
CA PRO A 582 -5.21 -21.72 -21.59
C PRO A 582 -4.24 -22.12 -22.73
N PRO A 583 -3.72 -21.16 -23.51
CA PRO A 583 -2.78 -21.45 -24.59
C PRO A 583 -1.44 -22.00 -24.05
N LYS A 584 -0.72 -22.77 -24.88
CA LYS A 584 0.63 -23.23 -24.53
C LYS A 584 1.60 -22.05 -24.53
N LEU A 585 2.55 -22.07 -23.59
CA LEU A 585 3.62 -21.08 -23.52
C LEU A 585 4.49 -21.15 -24.79
N PRO A 586 4.90 -20.00 -25.36
CA PRO A 586 5.91 -19.96 -26.42
C PRO A 586 7.25 -20.53 -25.94
N ASP A 587 8.00 -21.17 -26.85
CA ASP A 587 9.35 -21.66 -26.56
C ASP A 587 10.28 -20.47 -26.22
N GLY A 588 10.97 -20.55 -25.06
CA GLY A 588 11.87 -19.50 -24.58
C GLY A 588 11.22 -18.40 -23.73
N ALA A 589 9.95 -18.53 -23.34
CA ALA A 589 9.30 -17.59 -22.42
C ALA A 589 10.06 -17.46 -21.08
N PRO A 590 10.15 -16.25 -20.48
CA PRO A 590 10.82 -16.05 -19.20
C PRO A 590 10.16 -16.89 -18.10
N PRO A 591 10.93 -17.37 -17.11
CA PRO A 591 10.40 -18.21 -16.05
C PRO A 591 9.38 -17.44 -15.21
N PHE A 592 8.26 -18.11 -14.91
CA PHE A 592 7.22 -17.53 -14.07
C PHE A 592 7.76 -17.29 -12.65
N ILE A 593 7.43 -16.15 -12.04
CA ILE A 593 8.00 -15.72 -10.75
C ILE A 593 7.83 -16.76 -9.63
N LEU A 594 6.68 -17.47 -9.62
CA LEU A 594 6.48 -18.53 -8.62
C LEU A 594 7.40 -19.72 -8.83
N ASP A 595 7.74 -20.08 -10.06
CA ASP A 595 8.65 -21.19 -10.32
C ASP A 595 10.05 -20.85 -9.82
N LEU A 596 10.52 -19.61 -10.04
CA LEU A 596 11.79 -19.13 -9.52
C LEU A 596 11.85 -19.26 -7.99
N LEU A 597 10.85 -18.70 -7.29
CA LEU A 597 10.75 -18.74 -5.83
C LEU A 597 10.54 -20.15 -5.28
N HIS A 598 9.78 -21.00 -5.97
CA HIS A 598 9.54 -22.37 -5.56
C HIS A 598 10.79 -23.23 -5.75
N ASN A 599 11.53 -23.06 -6.85
CA ASN A 599 12.77 -23.78 -7.09
C ASN A 599 13.84 -23.39 -6.05
N GLU A 600 14.04 -22.09 -5.83
CA GLU A 600 14.97 -21.62 -4.79
C GLU A 600 14.57 -22.12 -3.39
N SER A 601 13.27 -22.08 -3.05
CA SER A 601 12.75 -22.64 -1.80
C SER A 601 13.05 -24.14 -1.66
N ARG A 602 12.88 -24.96 -2.71
CA ARG A 602 13.21 -26.40 -2.66
C ARG A 602 14.68 -26.60 -2.34
N ASP A 603 15.57 -25.84 -2.97
CA ASP A 603 17.01 -25.96 -2.79
C ASP A 603 17.44 -25.49 -1.38
N GLN A 604 16.81 -24.45 -0.85
CA GLN A 604 17.00 -23.96 0.53
C GLN A 604 16.49 -24.98 1.56
N VAL A 605 15.27 -25.51 1.41
CA VAL A 605 14.68 -26.51 2.32
C VAL A 605 15.51 -27.81 2.34
N ARG A 606 16.03 -28.24 1.19
CA ARG A 606 16.95 -29.39 1.11
C ARG A 606 18.24 -29.13 1.88
N ARG A 607 18.86 -27.96 1.72
CA ARG A 607 20.06 -27.55 2.49
C ARG A 607 19.80 -27.51 4.00
N LEU A 608 18.68 -26.91 4.42
CA LEU A 608 18.23 -26.82 5.81
C LEU A 608 17.94 -28.16 6.49
N SER A 609 17.68 -29.20 5.70
CA SER A 609 17.46 -30.56 6.18
C SER A 609 18.76 -31.35 6.37
N LEU A 610 19.90 -30.82 5.86
CA LEU A 610 21.20 -31.49 5.82
C LEU A 610 22.27 -30.88 6.74
N SER A 611 22.04 -29.71 7.38
CA SER A 611 23.04 -29.08 8.25
C SER A 611 22.94 -29.52 9.73
N GLN A 612 24.04 -30.07 10.25
CA GLN A 612 24.33 -30.22 11.69
C GLN A 612 25.65 -29.50 12.02
N ASN A 613 25.64 -28.84 13.19
CA ASN A 613 26.73 -28.26 13.98
C ASN A 613 27.61 -27.17 13.34
N GLY A 614 27.51 -25.96 13.90
CA GLY A 614 28.54 -24.92 13.82
C GLY A 614 29.00 -24.57 15.25
N ASP A 615 30.31 -24.64 15.46
CA ASP A 615 31.02 -24.42 16.73
C ASP A 615 31.07 -22.93 17.13
N LEU A 616 31.19 -22.66 18.43
CA LEU A 616 31.20 -21.33 19.05
C LEU A 616 32.55 -21.06 19.74
N GLU A 617 33.40 -20.17 19.19
CA GLU A 617 34.46 -19.51 19.98
C GLU A 617 34.78 -18.08 19.50
N GLY A 618 34.95 -17.18 20.48
CA GLY A 618 35.87 -16.04 20.40
C GLY A 618 35.28 -14.65 20.10
N TYR A 619 35.16 -13.80 21.12
CA TYR A 619 35.18 -12.34 20.91
C TYR A 619 35.93 -11.63 22.07
N ASP A 620 37.12 -11.10 21.76
CA ASP A 620 37.85 -10.06 22.51
C ASP A 620 37.55 -8.66 21.91
N ILE A 621 38.04 -7.56 22.49
CA ILE A 621 37.83 -6.09 22.26
C ILE A 621 37.06 -5.64 21.00
N ASP A 622 37.29 -6.22 19.83
CA ASP A 622 36.51 -5.98 18.61
C ASP A 622 35.02 -6.36 18.76
N GLY A 623 34.71 -7.35 19.60
CA GLY A 623 33.34 -7.81 19.85
C GLY A 623 32.46 -6.78 20.56
N ILE A 624 33.00 -5.95 21.45
CA ILE A 624 32.23 -4.89 22.11
C ILE A 624 32.04 -3.71 21.16
N GLN A 625 33.05 -3.36 20.36
CA GLN A 625 32.86 -2.37 19.29
C GLN A 625 31.88 -2.86 18.22
N LEU A 626 31.85 -4.16 17.90
CA LEU A 626 30.85 -4.77 16.99
C LEU A 626 29.44 -4.82 17.60
N VAL A 627 29.32 -5.13 18.90
CA VAL A 627 28.03 -5.20 19.61
C VAL A 627 27.42 -3.82 19.81
N LEU A 628 28.25 -2.81 20.09
CA LEU A 628 27.82 -1.40 20.21
C LEU A 628 27.69 -0.69 18.85
N SER A 629 27.99 -1.39 17.74
CA SER A 629 27.82 -0.87 16.38
C SER A 629 26.75 -1.56 15.52
N ARG A 630 26.13 -2.64 16.01
CA ARG A 630 25.05 -3.36 15.30
C ARG A 630 23.65 -2.82 15.61
N GLU A 631 22.78 -2.85 14.60
CA GLU A 631 21.42 -2.29 14.60
C GLU A 631 20.36 -3.17 15.31
N ASP A 632 20.72 -4.38 15.77
CA ASP A 632 19.76 -5.44 16.17
C ASP A 632 19.80 -5.85 17.66
N VAL A 633 20.15 -4.97 18.61
CA VAL A 633 20.27 -5.32 20.04
C VAL A 633 19.18 -4.66 20.89
N ALA A 634 18.41 -5.47 21.64
CA ALA A 634 17.28 -5.05 22.48
C ALA A 634 17.72 -4.54 23.87
N ILE A 635 18.65 -3.59 23.92
CA ILE A 635 19.11 -2.92 25.16
C ILE A 635 18.92 -1.41 24.97
N SER A 636 18.43 -0.70 25.99
CA SER A 636 18.23 0.75 25.87
C SER A 636 19.57 1.49 25.79
N GLU A 637 19.60 2.63 25.09
CA GLU A 637 20.81 3.46 24.93
C GLU A 637 21.46 3.81 26.28
N PHE A 638 20.65 4.06 27.31
CA PHE A 638 21.15 4.37 28.65
C PHE A 638 21.82 3.17 29.33
N GLU A 639 21.31 1.96 29.10
CA GLU A 639 21.92 0.73 29.60
C GLU A 639 23.22 0.41 28.88
N CYS A 640 23.29 0.64 27.57
CA CYS A 640 24.54 0.56 26.80
C CYS A 640 25.59 1.55 27.30
N VAL A 641 25.19 2.79 27.61
CA VAL A 641 26.07 3.82 28.20
C VAL A 641 26.58 3.41 29.58
N LYS A 642 25.73 2.85 30.45
CA LYS A 642 26.14 2.34 31.77
C LYS A 642 27.08 1.14 31.67
N LEU A 643 26.82 0.20 30.76
CA LEU A 643 27.65 -0.98 30.53
C LEU A 643 29.03 -0.61 29.98
N ALA A 644 29.08 0.31 29.01
CA ALA A 644 30.33 0.83 28.47
C ALA A 644 31.13 1.62 29.50
N TYR A 645 30.48 2.43 30.34
CA TYR A 645 31.13 3.13 31.44
C TYR A 645 31.69 2.18 32.51
N ALA A 646 30.92 1.16 32.91
CA ALA A 646 31.36 0.14 33.86
C ALA A 646 32.53 -0.70 33.32
N TRP A 647 32.53 -0.99 32.01
CA TRP A 647 33.64 -1.64 31.34
C TRP A 647 34.90 -0.76 31.29
N CYS A 648 34.76 0.54 30.99
CA CYS A 648 35.87 1.50 31.01
C CYS A 648 36.51 1.63 32.39
N LEU A 649 35.70 1.64 33.46
CA LEU A 649 36.18 1.63 34.84
C LEU A 649 36.96 0.36 35.19
N ARG A 650 36.47 -0.80 34.76
CA ARG A 650 37.10 -2.10 35.03
C ARG A 650 38.41 -2.30 34.27
N ASN A 651 38.56 -1.68 33.10
CA ASN A 651 39.71 -1.85 32.22
C ASN A 651 40.62 -0.60 32.13
N LYS A 652 40.40 0.42 32.97
CA LYS A 652 41.19 1.67 33.03
C LYS A 652 41.28 2.44 31.69
N THR A 653 40.22 2.39 30.88
CA THR A 653 40.12 3.12 29.60
C THR A 653 39.21 4.34 29.72
N SER A 654 39.50 5.41 28.96
CA SER A 654 38.73 6.65 29.04
C SER A 654 37.37 6.51 28.35
N PHE A 655 36.27 6.73 29.08
CA PHE A 655 34.93 6.70 28.50
C PHE A 655 34.72 7.76 27.40
N LYS A 656 35.51 8.84 27.40
CA LYS A 656 35.43 9.94 26.42
C LYS A 656 35.61 9.48 24.98
N THR A 657 36.46 8.47 24.72
CA THR A 657 36.74 7.99 23.37
C THR A 657 35.57 7.22 22.76
N LEU A 658 34.63 6.71 23.58
CA LEU A 658 33.47 5.94 23.14
C LEU A 658 32.20 6.79 23.01
N LEU A 659 32.21 8.06 23.46
CA LEU A 659 31.01 8.92 23.47
C LEU A 659 30.38 9.12 22.08
N HIS A 660 31.19 9.13 21.01
CA HIS A 660 30.71 9.28 19.64
C HIS A 660 29.88 8.08 19.14
N LEU A 661 29.91 6.96 19.86
CA LEU A 661 29.17 5.73 19.53
C LEU A 661 27.76 5.71 20.11
N PHE A 662 27.39 6.65 20.99
CA PHE A 662 26.10 6.65 21.70
C PHE A 662 25.17 7.80 21.28
N ASN A 663 23.87 7.56 21.27
CA ASN A 663 22.82 8.52 20.94
C ASN A 663 22.18 9.14 22.19
N PHE A 664 22.83 10.15 22.76
CA PHE A 664 22.36 10.81 24.00
C PHE A 664 20.98 11.50 23.90
N ASN A 665 20.41 11.67 22.70
CA ASN A 665 19.09 12.29 22.54
C ASN A 665 17.94 11.38 23.01
N LEU A 666 18.15 10.06 23.04
CA LEU A 666 17.18 9.07 23.52
C LEU A 666 17.06 9.02 25.06
N LEU A 667 18.01 9.65 25.76
CA LEU A 667 18.05 9.68 27.21
C LEU A 667 17.04 10.70 27.78
N THR A 668 16.37 10.35 28.86
CA THR A 668 15.53 11.29 29.63
C THR A 668 16.38 12.42 30.24
N PRO A 669 15.80 13.56 30.64
CA PRO A 669 16.56 14.64 31.29
C PRO A 669 17.39 14.19 32.50
N GLU A 670 16.85 13.27 33.30
CA GLU A 670 17.52 12.68 34.46
C GLU A 670 18.70 11.77 34.06
N GLN A 671 18.53 10.98 33.00
CA GLN A 671 19.59 10.13 32.44
C GLN A 671 20.70 10.95 31.77
N LYS A 672 20.34 12.06 31.12
CA LYS A 672 21.30 13.04 30.58
C LYS A 672 22.11 13.68 31.71
N ALA A 673 21.45 14.07 32.80
CA ALA A 673 22.13 14.58 33.99
C ALA A 673 23.08 13.54 34.59
N TRP A 674 22.69 12.25 34.61
CA TRP A 674 23.56 11.15 35.02
C TRP A 674 24.81 11.03 34.14
N VAL A 675 24.67 11.05 32.81
CA VAL A 675 25.83 11.00 31.88
C VAL A 675 26.74 12.22 32.05
N LEU A 676 26.17 13.41 32.20
CA LEU A 676 26.90 14.65 32.42
C LEU A 676 27.66 14.67 33.75
N ALA A 677 27.18 13.98 34.77
CA ALA A 677 27.87 13.84 36.06
C ALA A 677 29.11 12.92 36.00
N HIS A 678 29.24 12.07 34.97
CA HIS A 678 30.30 11.08 34.84
C HIS A 678 31.29 11.37 33.69
N VAL A 679 31.16 12.54 33.04
CA VAL A 679 32.04 13.03 31.96
C VAL A 679 32.53 14.44 32.30
N PRO A 680 33.85 14.76 32.20
CA PRO A 680 34.33 16.10 32.50
C PRO A 680 33.86 17.15 31.47
N LEU A 681 33.44 18.32 31.96
CA LEU A 681 32.86 19.42 31.19
C LEU A 681 33.82 19.96 30.10
N SER A 682 33.30 20.19 28.89
CA SER A 682 34.03 20.78 27.76
C SER A 682 33.16 21.84 27.04
N PRO A 683 33.73 22.91 26.46
CA PRO A 683 32.96 24.02 25.87
C PRO A 683 32.13 23.70 24.61
N SER A 684 32.24 22.50 24.03
CA SER A 684 31.61 22.14 22.75
C SER A 684 30.22 21.49 22.86
N THR A 685 29.64 21.40 24.06
CA THR A 685 28.37 20.69 24.31
C THR A 685 27.10 21.30 23.68
N PRO A 686 26.99 22.60 23.31
CA PRO A 686 25.78 23.12 22.64
C PRO A 686 25.56 22.63 21.20
N GLY A 687 26.59 22.13 20.51
CA GLY A 687 26.52 21.70 19.11
C GLY A 687 25.86 20.33 18.86
N LEU A 688 25.52 19.58 19.91
CA LEU A 688 24.96 18.23 19.79
C LEU A 688 23.42 18.19 19.73
N VAL A 689 22.75 19.34 19.70
CA VAL A 689 21.29 19.44 19.86
C VAL A 689 20.58 20.17 18.70
N LEU A 690 21.28 20.88 17.81
CA LEU A 690 20.69 21.66 16.71
C LEU A 690 21.22 21.24 15.31
N ASN A 691 20.46 21.54 14.26
CA ASN A 691 20.86 21.32 12.86
C ASN A 691 22.05 22.24 12.52
N ALA A 692 23.24 21.67 12.33
CA ALA A 692 24.50 22.43 12.25
C ALA A 692 24.59 23.33 11.01
N VAL A 693 23.83 23.03 9.94
CA VAL A 693 23.80 23.87 8.74
C VAL A 693 23.21 25.25 9.04
N CYS A 694 22.34 25.37 10.05
CA CYS A 694 21.79 26.65 10.52
C CYS A 694 22.83 27.54 11.22
N SER A 695 24.05 27.03 11.43
CA SER A 695 25.21 27.75 11.96
C SER A 695 26.35 27.85 10.94
N SER A 696 26.04 27.68 9.64
CA SER A 696 26.96 27.90 8.53
C SER A 696 27.49 29.33 8.56
N LYS A 697 28.78 29.50 8.27
CA LYS A 697 29.41 30.82 8.07
C LYS A 697 29.34 31.27 6.60
N ILE A 698 28.97 30.36 5.69
CA ILE A 698 28.87 30.59 4.23
C ILE A 698 27.42 30.85 3.80
N LEU A 699 26.46 30.15 4.40
CA LEU A 699 25.04 30.21 4.06
C LEU A 699 24.25 30.88 5.18
N GLN A 700 23.41 31.84 4.84
CA GLN A 700 22.53 32.52 5.78
C GLN A 700 21.24 31.73 6.00
N ARG A 701 20.64 31.89 7.19
CA ARG A 701 19.42 31.15 7.57
C ARG A 701 18.25 31.34 6.61
N HIS A 702 18.05 32.56 6.10
CA HIS A 702 16.97 32.85 5.15
C HIS A 702 17.18 32.15 3.78
N GLU A 703 18.44 31.90 3.40
CA GLU A 703 18.80 31.16 2.18
C GLU A 703 18.53 29.66 2.35
N LEU A 704 18.73 29.14 3.56
CA LEU A 704 18.45 27.74 3.92
C LEU A 704 16.94 27.45 3.96
N GLU A 705 16.14 28.41 4.43
CA GLU A 705 14.66 28.31 4.48
C GLU A 705 14.04 28.11 3.09
N HIS A 706 14.59 28.76 2.06
CA HIS A 706 14.13 28.63 0.67
C HIS A 706 14.20 27.18 0.17
N PHE A 707 15.24 26.45 0.59
CA PHE A 707 15.43 25.03 0.29
C PHE A 707 15.12 24.12 1.48
N ARG A 708 14.44 24.62 2.54
CA ARG A 708 14.11 23.86 3.75
C ARG A 708 15.29 23.07 4.36
N LEU A 709 16.52 23.49 4.12
CA LEU A 709 17.72 22.84 4.65
C LEU A 709 17.85 23.08 6.17
N ASP A 710 17.15 24.08 6.68
CA ASP A 710 17.01 24.45 8.08
C ASP A 710 15.94 23.63 8.85
N TYR A 711 15.25 22.70 8.17
CA TYR A 711 14.15 21.94 8.76
C TYR A 711 14.57 21.24 10.07
N PRO A 712 13.86 21.46 11.20
CA PRO A 712 14.26 20.93 12.51
C PRO A 712 14.33 19.39 12.59
N GLY A 713 13.64 18.70 11.68
CA GLY A 713 13.65 17.24 11.57
C GLY A 713 14.80 16.66 10.73
N ILE A 714 15.69 17.51 10.18
CA ILE A 714 16.93 17.11 9.49
C ILE A 714 18.10 17.66 10.31
N LYS A 715 19.05 16.80 10.69
CA LYS A 715 20.20 17.18 11.52
C LYS A 715 21.50 16.99 10.76
N TRP A 716 21.93 18.04 10.08
CA TRP A 716 23.27 18.10 9.51
C TRP A 716 24.31 18.26 10.62
N LYS A 717 25.45 17.57 10.49
CA LYS A 717 26.63 17.72 11.34
C LYS A 717 27.75 18.32 10.50
N ARG A 718 28.34 19.44 10.95
CA ARG A 718 29.51 20.02 10.31
C ARG A 718 30.73 19.17 10.65
N VAL A 719 31.44 18.71 9.63
CA VAL A 719 32.63 17.84 9.75
C VAL A 719 33.89 18.48 9.18
N TYR A 720 33.75 19.59 8.45
CA TYR A 720 34.85 20.40 7.94
C TYR A 720 34.43 21.87 7.91
N ASP A 721 35.32 22.77 8.35
CA ASP A 721 35.13 24.22 8.32
C ASP A 721 36.46 24.90 7.95
N SER A 722 36.55 25.49 6.76
CA SER A 722 37.75 26.19 6.27
C SER A 722 38.23 27.38 7.12
N SER A 723 37.42 27.86 8.08
CA SER A 723 37.86 28.87 9.04
C SER A 723 38.63 28.29 10.23
N ILE A 724 38.65 26.96 10.37
CA ILE A 724 39.35 26.20 11.41
C ILE A 724 40.39 25.28 10.77
N ASP A 725 40.00 24.55 9.73
CA ASP A 725 40.82 23.62 8.97
C ASP A 725 41.47 24.31 7.76
N ARG A 726 42.67 23.88 7.37
CA ARG A 726 43.36 24.43 6.19
C ARG A 726 42.63 24.06 4.89
N LEU A 727 42.43 25.02 3.98
CA LEU A 727 41.73 24.77 2.72
C LEU A 727 42.43 23.72 1.84
N ALA A 728 43.76 23.60 1.93
CA ALA A 728 44.55 22.55 1.29
C ALA A 728 44.10 21.09 1.60
N THR A 729 43.43 20.84 2.73
CA THR A 729 42.91 19.51 3.10
C THR A 729 41.49 19.27 2.62
N PHE A 730 40.86 20.24 1.94
CA PHE A 730 39.47 20.18 1.53
C PHE A 730 39.16 18.97 0.60
N HIS A 731 40.01 18.67 -0.38
CA HIS A 731 39.83 17.50 -1.25
C HIS A 731 39.89 16.18 -0.50
N ASP A 732 40.85 16.02 0.42
CA ASP A 732 40.94 14.83 1.26
C ASP A 732 39.72 14.73 2.18
N ALA A 733 39.25 15.85 2.73
CA ALA A 733 38.02 15.87 3.54
C ALA A 733 36.78 15.49 2.73
N ILE A 734 36.64 15.95 1.48
CA ILE A 734 35.55 15.53 0.58
C ILE A 734 35.63 14.01 0.34
N ALA A 735 36.79 13.50 -0.09
CA ALA A 735 36.97 12.09 -0.40
C ALA A 735 36.65 11.20 0.80
N THR A 736 37.19 11.53 1.98
CA THR A 736 36.94 10.79 3.22
C THR A 736 35.46 10.83 3.63
N ASN A 737 34.79 11.98 3.54
CA ASN A 737 33.38 12.07 3.93
C ASN A 737 32.43 11.39 2.93
N LEU A 738 32.74 11.41 1.64
CA LEU A 738 31.98 10.67 0.63
C LEU A 738 32.16 9.16 0.75
N GLU A 739 33.30 8.68 1.22
CA GLU A 739 33.52 7.26 1.51
C GLU A 739 32.74 6.80 2.76
N LEU A 740 32.69 7.65 3.80
CA LEU A 740 32.15 7.29 5.11
C LEU A 740 30.64 7.49 5.27
N PHE A 741 30.03 8.48 4.61
CA PHE A 741 28.65 8.90 4.87
C PHE A 741 27.72 8.76 3.67
N HIS A 742 26.48 8.31 3.93
CA HIS A 742 25.45 8.16 2.89
C HIS A 742 24.84 9.48 2.42
N ARG A 743 25.00 10.55 3.19
CA ARG A 743 24.33 11.84 2.96
C ARG A 743 25.35 12.93 3.25
N THR A 744 25.92 13.45 2.17
CA THR A 744 26.99 14.46 2.25
C THR A 744 26.54 15.70 1.50
N LEU A 745 26.65 16.85 2.16
CA LEU A 745 26.39 18.17 1.61
C LEU A 745 27.70 18.96 1.65
N ILE A 746 28.22 19.27 0.46
CA ILE A 746 29.46 20.03 0.27
C ILE A 746 29.05 21.46 -0.05
N VAL A 747 29.49 22.43 0.76
CA VAL A 747 29.19 23.86 0.58
C VAL A 747 30.50 24.58 0.30
N PHE A 748 30.55 25.40 -0.74
CA PHE A 748 31.73 26.18 -1.08
C PHE A 748 31.39 27.49 -1.79
N GLN A 749 32.28 28.46 -1.70
CA GLN A 749 32.13 29.78 -2.28
C GLN A 749 33.17 29.99 -3.40
N PRO A 750 32.80 29.79 -4.67
CA PRO A 750 33.70 29.98 -5.81
C PRO A 750 33.77 31.43 -6.32
N HIS A 751 32.92 32.33 -5.81
CA HIS A 751 32.86 33.74 -6.19
C HIS A 751 32.24 34.59 -5.07
N GLU A 752 32.63 35.86 -4.93
CA GLU A 752 32.12 36.73 -3.86
C GLU A 752 30.59 36.90 -3.87
N ARG A 753 29.99 36.83 -5.07
CA ARG A 753 28.53 36.96 -5.28
C ARG A 753 27.77 35.64 -5.38
N LEU A 754 28.42 34.49 -5.17
CA LEU A 754 27.80 33.17 -5.34
C LEU A 754 28.37 32.14 -4.36
N SER A 755 27.49 31.52 -3.57
CA SER A 755 27.77 30.26 -2.87
C SER A 755 27.08 29.09 -3.57
N LEU A 756 27.69 27.91 -3.53
CA LEU A 756 27.13 26.68 -4.10
C LEU A 756 27.09 25.59 -3.05
N ALA A 757 26.09 24.71 -3.14
CA ALA A 757 26.07 23.47 -2.38
C ALA A 757 25.76 22.26 -3.26
N ILE A 758 26.39 21.13 -2.97
CA ILE A 758 26.23 19.86 -3.69
C ILE A 758 25.81 18.80 -2.69
N TYR A 759 24.64 18.23 -2.88
CA TYR A 759 24.12 17.13 -2.10
C TYR A 759 24.30 15.80 -2.83
N ILE A 760 24.91 14.83 -2.13
CA ILE A 760 25.23 13.50 -2.63
C ILE A 760 24.58 12.45 -1.70
N PRO A 761 23.62 11.65 -2.20
CA PRO A 761 22.81 10.74 -1.39
C PRO A 761 23.37 9.31 -1.31
N LYS A 762 24.68 9.12 -1.52
CA LYS A 762 25.32 7.82 -1.36
C LYS A 762 26.81 7.92 -1.17
N LYS A 763 27.39 6.80 -0.71
CA LYS A 763 28.83 6.66 -0.56
C LYS A 763 29.49 6.54 -1.93
N ILE A 764 30.66 7.15 -2.06
CA ILE A 764 31.48 7.13 -3.27
C ILE A 764 32.85 6.59 -2.88
N GLU A 765 33.31 5.54 -3.56
CA GLU A 765 34.67 5.02 -3.37
C GLU A 765 35.69 5.98 -3.97
N ARG A 766 36.83 6.13 -3.27
CA ARG A 766 37.90 7.03 -3.69
C ARG A 766 38.52 6.56 -5.00
N SER A 767 38.80 7.50 -5.90
CA SER A 767 39.47 7.27 -7.18
C SER A 767 38.71 6.37 -8.17
N GLN A 768 37.38 6.23 -8.02
CA GLN A 768 36.52 5.50 -8.95
C GLN A 768 35.38 6.38 -9.49
N ASP A 769 34.98 6.13 -10.74
CA ASP A 769 33.82 6.79 -11.34
C ASP A 769 32.54 6.12 -10.80
N CYS A 770 31.71 6.88 -10.08
CA CYS A 770 30.47 6.39 -9.50
C CYS A 770 29.25 7.06 -10.15
N VAL A 771 28.36 6.26 -10.76
CA VAL A 771 27.12 6.74 -11.38
C VAL A 771 26.14 7.15 -10.30
N ILE A 772 25.69 8.41 -10.26
CA ILE A 772 24.70 8.92 -9.28
C ILE A 772 23.31 9.18 -9.87
N ASP A 773 23.17 9.10 -11.20
CA ASP A 773 21.91 9.33 -11.94
C ASP A 773 21.19 10.61 -11.50
N ASP A 774 19.88 10.58 -11.24
CA ASP A 774 19.05 11.74 -10.90
C ASP A 774 18.95 12.03 -9.39
N THR A 775 19.75 11.33 -8.58
CA THR A 775 19.65 11.37 -7.11
C THR A 775 20.43 12.54 -6.49
N GLY A 776 21.48 13.04 -7.14
CA GLY A 776 22.26 14.20 -6.67
C GLY A 776 21.50 15.51 -6.86
N ARG A 777 21.78 16.50 -6.01
CA ARG A 777 21.23 17.86 -6.19
C ARG A 777 22.29 18.93 -6.04
N LEU A 778 22.18 19.97 -6.86
CA LEU A 778 23.01 21.15 -6.75
C LEU A 778 22.15 22.35 -6.42
N PHE A 779 22.67 23.22 -5.55
CA PHE A 779 22.03 24.43 -5.06
C PHE A 779 22.93 25.62 -5.37
N SER A 780 22.31 26.72 -5.79
CA SER A 780 22.99 28.00 -6.03
C SER A 780 22.40 29.08 -5.15
N PHE A 781 23.27 29.88 -4.54
CA PHE A 781 22.95 30.93 -3.58
C PHE A 781 23.62 32.25 -4.01
N PRO A 782 22.97 33.03 -4.88
CA PRO A 782 23.51 34.32 -5.33
C PRO A 782 23.29 35.42 -4.27
N HIS A 783 24.35 36.16 -3.93
CA HIS A 783 24.37 37.14 -2.82
C HIS A 783 23.90 38.56 -3.19
N SER A 784 23.51 38.79 -4.44
CA SER A 784 23.10 40.10 -4.97
C SER A 784 21.56 40.19 -5.09
N GLN A 785 20.95 41.19 -4.46
CA GLN A 785 19.49 41.31 -4.33
C GLN A 785 18.76 41.67 -5.63
N GLY A 786 17.65 40.96 -5.89
CA GLY A 786 16.60 41.31 -6.86
C GLY A 786 15.47 40.26 -6.85
N PRO A 787 14.18 40.65 -6.70
CA PRO A 787 13.05 39.72 -6.47
C PRO A 787 12.48 39.06 -7.75
N GLN A 788 13.17 39.13 -8.89
CA GLN A 788 12.68 38.58 -10.16
C GLN A 788 13.26 37.19 -10.44
N THR A 789 12.42 36.16 -10.23
CA THR A 789 12.39 34.87 -10.96
C THR A 789 13.74 34.29 -11.40
N GLN A 790 14.45 33.63 -10.48
CA GLN A 790 15.43 32.62 -10.86
C GLN A 790 14.76 31.23 -10.82
N ALA A 791 14.08 30.89 -11.91
CA ALA A 791 13.65 29.51 -12.10
C ALA A 791 14.91 28.63 -12.18
N ARG A 792 15.05 27.69 -11.23
CA ARG A 792 16.15 26.69 -11.10
C ARG A 792 17.35 27.09 -10.23
N LEU A 793 17.10 27.53 -9.00
CA LEU A 793 18.16 27.66 -7.98
C LEU A 793 18.58 26.31 -7.34
N SER A 794 17.75 25.27 -7.50
CA SER A 794 18.08 23.88 -7.19
C SER A 794 17.78 23.01 -8.41
N LEU A 795 18.71 22.12 -8.74
CA LEU A 795 18.54 21.18 -9.84
C LEU A 795 18.96 19.76 -9.43
N PRO A 796 18.14 18.74 -9.75
CA PRO A 796 18.60 17.37 -9.68
C PRO A 796 19.60 17.11 -10.81
N THR A 797 20.48 16.13 -10.57
CA THR A 797 21.24 15.51 -11.65
C THR A 797 20.27 14.74 -12.57
N LYS A 798 20.76 14.21 -13.70
CA LYS A 798 19.95 13.41 -14.63
C LYS A 798 20.51 11.99 -14.72
N ILE A 799 19.76 11.07 -15.31
CA ILE A 799 20.27 9.74 -15.67
C ILE A 799 21.63 9.86 -16.39
N GLN A 800 22.59 9.02 -16.02
CA GLN A 800 23.99 8.99 -16.50
C GLN A 800 24.92 10.11 -15.97
N TYR A 801 24.55 10.81 -14.90
CA TYR A 801 25.53 11.61 -14.15
C TYR A 801 26.44 10.72 -13.29
N GLN A 802 27.72 11.05 -13.27
CA GLN A 802 28.79 10.35 -12.55
C GLN A 802 29.62 11.34 -11.72
N ILE A 803 30.12 10.86 -10.58
CA ILE A 803 31.09 11.57 -9.73
C ILE A 803 32.41 10.81 -9.74
N TYR A 804 33.50 11.56 -9.86
CA TYR A 804 34.85 11.11 -9.56
C TYR A 804 35.43 11.99 -8.46
N CYS A 805 35.99 11.39 -7.41
CA CYS A 805 36.68 12.11 -6.36
C CYS A 805 37.93 11.35 -5.92
N ASP A 806 39.07 12.03 -5.90
CA ASP A 806 40.31 11.55 -5.28
C ASP A 806 40.85 12.62 -4.30
N GLY A 807 42.12 12.49 -3.86
CA GLY A 807 42.73 13.48 -2.96
C GLY A 807 43.08 14.83 -3.59
N ASN A 808 42.88 15.00 -4.90
CA ASN A 808 43.35 16.15 -5.67
C ASN A 808 42.24 16.78 -6.54
N VAL A 809 41.21 16.02 -6.90
CA VAL A 809 40.19 16.36 -7.88
C VAL A 809 38.83 15.86 -7.40
N PHE A 810 37.82 16.72 -7.50
CA PHE A 810 36.41 16.37 -7.46
C PHE A 810 35.75 16.78 -8.79
N GLN A 811 35.06 15.86 -9.45
CA GLN A 811 34.46 16.09 -10.75
C GLN A 811 33.06 15.46 -10.84
N LEU A 812 32.07 16.28 -11.20
CA LEU A 812 30.70 15.87 -11.49
C LEU A 812 30.41 16.04 -12.99
N PHE A 813 30.13 14.96 -13.71
CA PHE A 813 30.00 14.96 -15.17
C PHE A 813 28.89 14.03 -15.67
N GLN A 814 28.44 14.24 -16.91
CA GLN A 814 27.37 13.43 -17.51
C GLN A 814 27.90 12.62 -18.70
N LYS A 815 27.82 11.28 -18.62
CA LYS A 815 28.36 10.29 -19.58
C LYS A 815 29.88 10.31 -19.81
N SER A 816 30.48 11.49 -20.01
CA SER A 816 31.91 11.65 -20.29
C SER A 816 32.50 12.82 -19.52
N ARG A 817 33.79 12.73 -19.16
CA ARG A 817 34.51 13.77 -18.42
C ARG A 817 34.58 15.11 -19.16
N GLY A 818 34.41 15.12 -20.49
CA GLY A 818 34.29 16.35 -21.27
C GLY A 818 32.99 17.13 -21.02
N ASN A 819 31.95 16.48 -20.48
CA ASN A 819 30.65 17.07 -20.19
C ASN A 819 30.46 17.33 -18.68
N THR A 820 31.40 18.08 -18.11
CA THR A 820 31.49 18.37 -16.67
C THR A 820 30.60 19.53 -16.26
N TRP A 821 29.88 19.36 -15.14
CA TRP A 821 29.09 20.41 -14.51
C TRP A 821 29.90 21.15 -13.44
N VAL A 822 30.57 20.41 -12.54
CA VAL A 822 31.41 20.97 -11.49
C VAL A 822 32.76 20.28 -11.49
N PHE A 823 33.83 21.05 -11.50
CA PHE A 823 35.21 20.60 -11.40
C PHE A 823 35.92 21.37 -10.31
N ILE A 824 36.42 20.70 -9.27
CA ILE A 824 37.20 21.30 -8.20
C ILE A 824 38.57 20.62 -8.19
N ALA A 825 39.63 21.39 -8.35
CA ALA A 825 40.99 20.87 -8.46
C ALA A 825 41.98 21.80 -7.77
N ARG A 826 43.20 21.29 -7.55
CA ARG A 826 44.33 22.15 -7.19
C ARG A 826 44.77 22.95 -8.44
N PRO A 827 45.11 24.24 -8.31
CA PRO A 827 45.60 25.02 -9.44
C PRO A 827 46.90 24.44 -10.00
N GLY A 828 47.09 24.56 -11.31
CA GLY A 828 48.35 24.19 -11.95
C GLY A 828 49.51 25.02 -11.40
N GLN A 829 50.68 24.40 -11.31
CA GLN A 829 51.93 25.03 -10.86
C GLN A 829 52.29 26.22 -11.77
N ASN A 830 52.07 27.45 -11.30
CA ASN A 830 52.67 28.62 -11.90
C ASN A 830 54.00 28.89 -11.17
N ASP A 831 55.02 28.14 -11.56
CA ASP A 831 56.30 28.12 -10.85
C ASP A 831 57.17 29.37 -11.10
N GLU A 832 56.70 30.39 -11.85
CA GLU A 832 57.53 31.51 -12.34
C GLU A 832 58.37 32.19 -11.23
N ASP A 833 57.80 32.40 -10.04
CA ASP A 833 58.46 33.11 -8.93
C ASP A 833 59.46 32.26 -8.12
N TYR A 834 59.41 30.94 -8.26
CA TYR A 834 60.24 30.00 -7.50
C TYR A 834 60.86 28.89 -8.36
N ARG A 835 60.83 29.03 -9.69
CA ARG A 835 61.36 28.08 -10.69
C ARG A 835 62.87 27.90 -10.57
N ASN A 836 63.57 28.95 -10.16
CA ASN A 836 65.03 29.00 -10.05
C ASN A 836 65.55 28.51 -8.70
N GLU A 837 64.67 28.13 -7.76
CA GLU A 837 65.07 27.60 -6.46
C GLU A 837 65.50 26.14 -6.53
N LYS A 838 66.73 25.86 -6.10
CA LYS A 838 67.34 24.52 -6.19
C LYS A 838 66.97 23.59 -5.03
N ASN A 839 66.51 24.14 -3.90
CA ASN A 839 66.19 23.37 -2.69
C ASN A 839 64.68 23.16 -2.55
N ASN A 840 64.24 21.90 -2.46
CA ASN A 840 62.83 21.54 -2.30
C ASN A 840 62.19 22.12 -1.02
N GLY A 841 62.97 22.34 0.04
CA GLY A 841 62.49 22.97 1.27
C GLY A 841 62.20 24.46 1.08
N ASP A 842 63.09 25.17 0.40
CA ASP A 842 62.95 26.61 0.14
C ASP A 842 61.93 26.89 -0.97
N LYS A 843 61.82 25.99 -1.94
CA LYS A 843 60.75 26.01 -2.96
C LYS A 843 59.36 25.91 -2.32
N ARG A 844 59.19 25.04 -1.31
CA ARG A 844 57.94 24.95 -0.52
C ARG A 844 57.67 26.19 0.32
N ARG A 845 58.70 26.81 0.92
CA ARG A 845 58.53 28.05 1.71
C ARG A 845 58.13 29.23 0.83
N LYS A 846 58.78 29.42 -0.32
CA LYS A 846 58.40 30.46 -1.29
C LYS A 846 57.03 30.22 -1.91
N GLN A 847 56.68 28.96 -2.20
CA GLN A 847 55.33 28.60 -2.63
C GLN A 847 54.27 28.96 -1.57
N GLN A 848 54.56 28.70 -0.29
CA GLN A 848 53.67 29.12 0.80
C GLN A 848 53.61 30.65 0.94
N GLU A 849 54.72 31.37 0.77
CA GLU A 849 54.72 32.85 0.81
C GLU A 849 53.92 33.51 -0.33
N VAL A 850 53.83 32.87 -1.50
CA VAL A 850 53.01 33.33 -2.64
C VAL A 850 51.51 33.06 -2.37
N ILE A 851 51.19 31.93 -1.73
CA ILE A 851 49.83 31.61 -1.27
C ILE A 851 49.41 32.58 -0.14
N ASP A 852 50.29 32.83 0.83
CA ASP A 852 50.03 33.72 1.98
C ASP A 852 49.90 35.20 1.55
N ARG A 853 50.50 35.59 0.41
CA ARG A 853 50.33 36.91 -0.24
C ARG A 853 49.04 37.04 -1.06
N GLY A 854 48.29 35.95 -1.26
CA GLY A 854 47.05 35.93 -2.05
C GLY A 854 47.24 35.90 -3.56
N GLU A 855 48.47 35.65 -4.04
CA GLU A 855 48.82 35.65 -5.47
C GLU A 855 48.50 34.29 -6.15
N GLN A 856 48.34 33.22 -5.38
CA GLN A 856 47.96 31.89 -5.87
C GLN A 856 46.92 31.20 -4.95
N ALA A 857 45.84 30.69 -5.53
CA ALA A 857 44.77 30.01 -4.79
C ALA A 857 45.20 28.61 -4.32
N GLU A 858 44.68 28.11 -3.18
CA GLU A 858 44.94 26.73 -2.75
C GLU A 858 44.05 25.71 -3.49
N VAL A 859 42.81 26.11 -3.78
CA VAL A 859 41.79 25.29 -4.46
C VAL A 859 41.04 26.15 -5.47
N VAL A 860 40.82 25.62 -6.67
CA VAL A 860 40.06 26.29 -7.73
C VAL A 860 38.85 25.48 -8.17
N ALA A 861 37.78 26.17 -8.56
CA ALA A 861 36.55 25.58 -9.08
C ALA A 861 36.22 26.10 -10.49
N SER A 862 35.75 25.21 -11.35
CA SER A 862 35.08 25.53 -12.62
C SER A 862 33.65 25.00 -12.56
N VAL A 863 32.67 25.85 -12.85
CA VAL A 863 31.25 25.53 -12.74
C VAL A 863 30.49 26.00 -13.98
N ASP A 864 29.78 25.06 -14.62
CA ASP A 864 28.90 25.37 -15.75
C ASP A 864 27.56 25.94 -15.25
N LEU A 865 27.53 27.26 -15.04
CA LEU A 865 26.35 27.99 -14.54
C LEU A 865 25.16 27.97 -15.51
N ASN A 866 25.37 27.71 -16.82
CA ASN A 866 24.27 27.63 -17.79
C ASN A 866 23.30 26.49 -17.48
N ARG A 867 23.77 25.43 -16.82
CA ARG A 867 22.92 24.31 -16.42
C ARG A 867 21.89 24.72 -15.37
N PHE A 868 22.22 25.69 -14.51
CA PHE A 868 21.26 26.35 -13.61
C PHE A 868 20.35 27.29 -14.41
N SER A 869 20.93 28.34 -14.98
CA SER A 869 20.25 29.21 -15.95
C SER A 869 21.25 30.08 -16.69
N ARG A 870 20.92 30.45 -17.94
CA ARG A 870 21.72 31.39 -18.72
C ARG A 870 21.81 32.77 -18.06
N GLN A 871 20.73 33.20 -17.39
CA GLN A 871 20.67 34.46 -16.65
C GLN A 871 21.62 34.47 -15.44
N LEU A 872 21.73 33.35 -14.70
CA LEU A 872 22.69 33.22 -13.60
C LEU A 872 24.14 33.37 -14.09
N GLN A 873 24.47 32.75 -15.23
CA GLN A 873 25.81 32.92 -15.83
C GLN A 873 26.06 34.36 -16.30
N THR A 874 25.07 35.02 -16.90
CA THR A 874 25.22 36.42 -17.33
C THR A 874 25.43 37.37 -16.15
N HIS A 875 24.80 37.09 -15.01
CA HIS A 875 24.85 37.93 -13.82
C HIS A 875 26.11 37.72 -12.95
N ILE A 876 26.54 36.47 -12.78
CA ILE A 876 27.73 36.13 -11.98
C ILE A 876 29.01 36.16 -12.83
N GLY A 877 28.91 35.92 -14.13
CA GLY A 877 30.05 35.72 -15.03
C GLY A 877 30.47 34.24 -15.15
N HIS A 878 31.54 33.99 -15.91
CA HIS A 878 32.09 32.64 -16.05
C HIS A 878 32.87 32.24 -14.80
N VAL A 879 32.46 31.14 -14.14
CA VAL A 879 33.22 30.50 -13.07
C VAL A 879 34.14 29.45 -13.70
N ASN A 880 35.36 29.85 -14.03
CA ASN A 880 36.36 28.97 -14.63
C ASN A 880 37.70 29.12 -13.91
N ARG A 881 38.15 28.07 -13.24
CA ARG A 881 39.34 28.05 -12.38
C ARG A 881 39.34 29.19 -11.34
N SER A 882 38.16 29.54 -10.86
CA SER A 882 37.97 30.58 -9.85
C SER A 882 38.43 30.09 -8.47
N PRO A 883 39.09 30.91 -7.66
CA PRO A 883 39.54 30.52 -6.32
C PRO A 883 38.35 30.24 -5.39
N ILE A 884 38.43 29.15 -4.62
CA ILE A 884 37.48 28.93 -3.52
C ILE A 884 37.94 29.74 -2.30
N THR A 885 37.08 30.63 -1.81
CA THR A 885 37.41 31.50 -0.67
C THR A 885 36.96 30.91 0.68
N ALA A 886 35.93 30.07 0.67
CA ALA A 886 35.42 29.38 1.86
C ALA A 886 34.79 28.04 1.48
N ALA A 887 34.90 27.06 2.38
CA ALA A 887 34.31 25.74 2.24
C ALA A 887 33.87 25.13 3.59
N GLU A 888 32.77 24.39 3.57
CA GLU A 888 32.21 23.64 4.69
C GLU A 888 31.68 22.29 4.19
N ILE A 889 31.80 21.23 5.00
CA ILE A 889 31.21 19.91 4.71
C ILE A 889 30.27 19.53 5.82
N TYR A 890 29.07 19.09 5.43
CA TYR A 890 28.03 18.62 6.33
C TYR A 890 27.63 17.19 5.99
N VAL A 891 27.40 16.39 7.03
CA VAL A 891 26.94 15.01 6.87
C VAL A 891 25.76 14.73 7.78
N ILE A 892 24.87 13.85 7.35
CA ILE A 892 23.90 13.23 8.27
C ILE A 892 24.54 11.93 8.77
N SER A 893 24.47 11.71 10.08
CA SER A 893 24.95 10.46 10.66
C SER A 893 24.20 9.28 10.04
N ASN A 894 24.92 8.22 9.62
CA ASN A 894 24.31 7.01 9.06
C ASN A 894 23.31 6.32 10.02
N ARG A 895 23.26 6.71 11.31
CA ARG A 895 22.29 6.24 12.31
C ARG A 895 21.07 7.16 12.50
N ASP A 896 21.09 8.37 11.95
CA ASP A 896 19.96 9.32 12.02
C ASP A 896 18.97 9.07 10.86
N VAL A 897 18.35 7.89 10.89
CA VAL A 897 17.38 7.43 9.88
C VAL A 897 16.18 8.37 9.78
N SER A 898 15.83 9.06 10.86
CA SER A 898 14.76 10.06 10.86
C SER A 898 15.13 11.29 10.03
N SER A 899 16.34 11.83 10.20
CA SER A 899 16.84 12.95 9.37
C SER A 899 17.05 12.53 7.91
N MET A 900 17.59 11.34 7.66
CA MET A 900 17.78 10.82 6.29
C MET A 900 16.43 10.64 5.59
N ARG A 901 15.45 10.04 6.27
CA ARG A 901 14.11 9.83 5.73
C ARG A 901 13.33 11.13 5.56
N ASN A 902 13.45 12.09 6.49
CA ASN A 902 12.85 13.41 6.36
C ASN A 902 13.47 14.20 5.20
N LEU A 903 14.79 14.07 4.98
CA LEU A 903 15.47 14.65 3.84
C LEU A 903 14.99 14.00 2.54
N ASP A 904 14.94 12.68 2.46
CA ASP A 904 14.48 11.95 1.27
C ASP A 904 13.00 12.26 0.95
N LEU A 905 12.12 12.30 1.96
CA LEU A 905 10.71 12.73 1.83
C LEU A 905 10.54 14.20 1.45
N TRP A 906 11.45 15.08 1.88
CA TRP A 906 11.46 16.48 1.46
C TRP A 906 11.90 16.63 0.00
N LEU A 907 12.85 15.80 -0.43
CA LEU A 907 13.35 15.78 -1.79
C LEU A 907 12.28 15.21 -2.77
N GLU A 908 11.46 14.25 -2.35
CA GLU A 908 10.42 13.58 -3.16
C GLU A 908 9.01 14.21 -3.04
N LYS A 909 8.80 15.37 -3.67
CA LYS A 909 7.44 15.87 -3.96
C LYS A 909 7.24 16.18 -5.44
N VAL A 910 7.22 15.10 -6.23
CA VAL A 910 6.38 14.97 -7.42
C VAL A 910 5.78 13.57 -7.32
N ASP A 911 4.46 13.46 -7.33
CA ASP A 911 3.78 12.16 -7.31
C ASP A 911 4.07 11.45 -8.64
N THR A 912 4.98 10.48 -8.62
CA THR A 912 5.37 9.67 -9.78
C THR A 912 4.51 8.41 -9.92
N THR A 913 3.45 8.28 -9.11
CA THR A 913 2.62 7.07 -9.08
C THR A 913 1.91 6.87 -10.41
N LYS A 914 2.30 5.83 -11.15
CA LYS A 914 1.62 5.44 -12.39
C LYS A 914 0.41 4.57 -12.04
N ILE A 915 -0.79 4.97 -12.47
CA ILE A 915 -2.03 4.20 -12.27
C ILE A 915 -2.34 3.41 -13.55
N LEU A 916 -2.43 2.08 -13.45
CA LEU A 916 -2.86 1.20 -14.53
C LEU A 916 -4.41 1.18 -14.61
N PRO A 917 -5.00 1.33 -15.81
CA PRO A 917 -6.44 1.20 -16.01
C PRO A 917 -6.91 -0.26 -15.83
N LEU A 918 -8.21 -0.44 -15.54
CA LEU A 918 -8.85 -1.77 -15.40
C LEU A 918 -8.73 -2.60 -16.68
N PHE A 919 -8.88 -1.97 -17.84
CA PHE A 919 -8.72 -2.61 -19.15
C PHE A 919 -7.56 -1.93 -19.87
N SER A 920 -6.76 -2.69 -20.61
CA SER A 920 -5.79 -2.10 -21.54
C SER A 920 -6.54 -1.28 -22.58
N ASP A 921 -6.08 -0.06 -22.84
CA ASP A 921 -6.55 0.72 -23.98
C ASP A 921 -6.21 -0.04 -25.26
N GLU A 922 -7.19 -0.73 -25.83
CA GLU A 922 -7.06 -1.21 -27.21
C GLU A 922 -7.00 0.04 -28.10
N PRO A 923 -5.99 0.18 -28.98
CA PRO A 923 -5.92 1.31 -29.88
C PRO A 923 -7.15 1.29 -30.79
N LYS A 924 -8.13 2.14 -30.47
CA LYS A 924 -9.24 2.44 -31.36
C LYS A 924 -8.70 3.33 -32.47
N SER A 925 -8.83 2.90 -33.71
CA SER A 925 -8.59 3.75 -34.87
C SER A 925 -9.68 4.81 -34.93
N TYR A 926 -9.42 5.98 -34.34
CA TYR A 926 -10.18 7.18 -34.62
C TYR A 926 -9.49 7.93 -35.75
N SER A 927 -10.23 8.20 -36.83
CA SER A 927 -9.85 9.24 -37.79
C SER A 927 -10.36 10.58 -37.28
N ILE A 928 -9.49 11.58 -37.21
CA ILE A 928 -9.87 12.97 -36.94
C ILE A 928 -10.83 13.41 -38.07
N PRO A 929 -11.99 14.02 -37.77
CA PRO A 929 -12.84 14.61 -38.79
C PRO A 929 -12.04 15.61 -39.63
N ASP A 930 -12.09 15.50 -40.94
CA ASP A 930 -11.46 16.43 -41.89
C ASP A 930 -12.57 17.18 -42.65
N ARG A 931 -12.27 18.37 -43.20
CA ARG A 931 -13.22 19.22 -43.95
C ARG A 931 -13.95 18.48 -45.06
N GLY A 932 -13.35 17.42 -45.60
CA GLY A 932 -13.98 16.54 -46.59
C GLY A 932 -15.14 15.68 -46.06
N ASN A 933 -15.19 15.40 -44.75
CA ASN A 933 -16.08 14.42 -44.10
C ASN A 933 -17.15 15.05 -43.20
N VAL A 934 -17.03 16.32 -42.83
CA VAL A 934 -17.94 17.00 -41.89
C VAL A 934 -19.23 17.49 -42.53
N LEU A 935 -19.22 17.78 -43.84
CA LEU A 935 -20.41 18.17 -44.59
C LEU A 935 -20.93 17.00 -45.44
N SER A 936 -22.23 16.75 -45.34
CA SER A 936 -22.93 15.81 -46.22
C SER A 936 -23.22 16.46 -47.59
N THR A 937 -23.44 15.64 -48.62
CA THR A 937 -23.83 16.14 -49.97
C THR A 937 -25.20 16.83 -50.01
N SER A 938 -25.97 16.82 -48.92
CA SER A 938 -27.27 17.49 -48.80
C SER A 938 -27.20 18.93 -48.24
N GLU A 939 -26.02 19.42 -47.88
CA GLU A 939 -25.84 20.79 -47.39
C GLU A 939 -25.88 21.84 -48.52
N PRO A 940 -26.19 23.12 -48.21
CA PRO A 940 -26.26 24.19 -49.21
C PRO A 940 -24.96 24.35 -50.02
N SER A 941 -25.09 24.61 -51.33
CA SER A 941 -23.96 24.68 -52.26
C SER A 941 -22.95 25.78 -51.92
N TRP A 942 -23.39 26.89 -51.30
CA TRP A 942 -22.53 27.96 -50.83
C TRP A 942 -21.66 27.51 -49.64
N LEU A 943 -22.21 26.74 -48.70
CA LEU A 943 -21.50 26.24 -47.52
C LEU A 943 -20.42 25.21 -47.90
N ILE A 944 -20.73 24.34 -48.88
CA ILE A 944 -19.77 23.38 -49.42
C ILE A 944 -18.61 24.10 -50.12
N LYS A 945 -18.89 25.15 -50.91
CA LYS A 945 -17.83 25.95 -51.57
C LYS A 945 -16.91 26.64 -50.56
N ILE A 946 -17.46 27.22 -49.52
CA ILE A 946 -16.68 27.89 -48.48
C ILE A 946 -15.87 26.87 -47.67
N VAL A 947 -16.51 25.88 -47.06
CA VAL A 947 -15.88 24.97 -46.10
C VAL A 947 -15.07 23.86 -46.78
N LYS A 948 -15.49 23.30 -47.92
CA LYS A 948 -14.75 22.20 -48.58
C LYS A 948 -13.77 22.70 -49.65
N HIS A 949 -14.10 23.79 -50.36
CA HIS A 949 -13.30 24.31 -51.48
C HIS A 949 -12.49 25.57 -51.14
N ASN A 950 -12.52 26.03 -49.89
CA ASN A 950 -11.73 27.16 -49.39
C ASN A 950 -11.99 28.49 -50.12
N ASP A 951 -13.20 28.67 -50.64
CA ASP A 951 -13.59 29.88 -51.37
C ASP A 951 -13.99 31.01 -50.41
N LEU A 952 -12.98 31.67 -49.82
CA LEU A 952 -13.15 32.71 -48.82
C LEU A 952 -13.85 33.97 -49.36
N ALA A 953 -13.81 34.21 -50.68
CA ALA A 953 -14.46 35.37 -51.29
C ALA A 953 -15.98 35.37 -51.09
N LEU A 954 -16.59 34.17 -51.03
CA LEU A 954 -18.02 34.00 -50.76
C LEU A 954 -18.42 34.35 -49.31
N LEU A 955 -17.47 34.54 -48.39
CA LEU A 955 -17.80 35.02 -47.04
C LEU A 955 -18.37 36.44 -47.08
N THR A 956 -17.90 37.30 -47.99
CA THR A 956 -18.37 38.69 -48.10
C THR A 956 -19.79 38.81 -48.68
N SER A 957 -20.28 37.77 -49.38
CA SER A 957 -21.60 37.73 -50.00
C SER A 957 -22.67 37.05 -49.16
N LEU A 958 -22.36 36.66 -47.91
CA LEU A 958 -23.34 36.09 -46.98
C LEU A 958 -24.26 37.19 -46.42
N GLU A 959 -25.57 36.95 -46.48
CA GLU A 959 -26.62 37.94 -46.21
C GLU A 959 -27.26 37.78 -44.82
N SER A 960 -26.89 36.76 -44.04
CA SER A 960 -27.49 36.49 -42.72
C SER A 960 -26.50 35.97 -41.67
N VAL A 961 -26.78 36.26 -40.40
CA VAL A 961 -26.01 35.80 -39.23
C VAL A 961 -25.91 34.28 -39.16
N ASP A 962 -27.03 33.58 -39.42
CA ASP A 962 -27.10 32.12 -39.39
C ASP A 962 -26.12 31.47 -40.38
N GLN A 963 -25.86 32.11 -41.53
CA GLN A 963 -24.91 31.59 -42.52
C GLN A 963 -23.47 31.61 -42.00
N TYR A 964 -23.05 32.69 -41.33
CA TYR A 964 -21.73 32.77 -40.70
C TYR A 964 -21.59 31.78 -39.55
N GLN A 965 -22.62 31.63 -38.71
CA GLN A 965 -22.63 30.65 -37.62
C GLN A 965 -22.54 29.20 -38.14
N GLN A 966 -23.17 28.89 -39.28
CA GLN A 966 -23.06 27.58 -39.94
C GLN A 966 -21.65 27.30 -40.46
N VAL A 967 -20.99 28.30 -41.05
CA VAL A 967 -19.58 28.18 -41.49
C VAL A 967 -18.67 27.92 -40.29
N PHE A 968 -18.77 28.74 -39.24
CA PHE A 968 -17.91 28.61 -38.06
C PHE A 968 -18.14 27.29 -37.31
N THR A 969 -19.39 26.85 -37.19
CA THR A 969 -19.74 25.57 -36.57
C THR A 969 -19.22 24.39 -37.38
N SER A 970 -19.32 24.45 -38.71
CA SER A 970 -18.83 23.38 -39.59
C SER A 970 -17.32 23.26 -39.56
N ALA A 971 -16.60 24.38 -39.59
CA ALA A 971 -15.15 24.40 -39.47
C ALA A 971 -14.66 23.89 -38.11
N ARG A 972 -15.37 24.25 -37.02
CA ARG A 972 -15.11 23.73 -35.67
C ARG A 972 -15.34 22.22 -35.58
N ASN A 973 -16.42 21.72 -36.17
CA ASN A 973 -16.70 20.27 -36.24
C ASN A 973 -15.63 19.51 -37.05
N ALA A 974 -14.95 20.18 -37.98
CA ALA A 974 -13.80 19.66 -38.74
C ALA A 974 -12.46 19.85 -38.03
N ASN A 975 -12.45 20.48 -36.84
CA ASN A 975 -11.25 20.77 -36.07
C ASN A 975 -10.17 21.53 -36.89
N ASP A 976 -10.60 22.35 -37.86
CA ASP A 976 -9.70 23.15 -38.71
C ASP A 976 -9.66 24.61 -38.22
N THR A 977 -8.77 24.84 -37.25
CA THR A 977 -8.50 26.16 -36.68
C THR A 977 -7.79 27.10 -37.66
N GLU A 978 -7.06 26.57 -38.64
CA GLU A 978 -6.36 27.39 -39.65
C GLU A 978 -7.38 28.04 -40.60
N PHE A 979 -8.39 27.29 -41.04
CA PHE A 979 -9.47 27.82 -41.85
C PHE A 979 -10.32 28.85 -41.10
N LEU A 980 -10.62 28.62 -39.82
CA LEU A 980 -11.33 29.60 -38.99
C LEU A 980 -10.52 30.91 -38.88
N LEU A 981 -9.21 30.82 -38.66
CA LEU A 981 -8.34 31.99 -38.60
C LEU A 981 -8.31 32.77 -39.93
N GLN A 982 -8.15 32.06 -41.05
CA GLN A 982 -8.18 32.66 -42.39
C GLN A 982 -9.55 33.32 -42.69
N SER A 983 -10.64 32.71 -42.24
CA SER A 983 -11.99 33.26 -42.39
C SER A 983 -12.14 34.56 -41.59
N PHE A 984 -11.66 34.59 -40.34
CA PHE A 984 -11.69 35.79 -39.49
C PHE A 984 -10.84 36.92 -40.07
N GLU A 985 -9.63 36.63 -40.53
CA GLU A 985 -8.76 37.62 -41.17
C GLU A 985 -9.36 38.17 -42.46
N HIS A 986 -9.97 37.31 -43.30
CA HIS A 986 -10.60 37.73 -44.54
C HIS A 986 -11.82 38.61 -44.30
N ILE A 987 -12.65 38.28 -43.31
CA ILE A 987 -13.82 39.08 -42.93
C ILE A 987 -13.38 40.45 -42.40
N LEU A 988 -12.41 40.49 -41.47
CA LEU A 988 -11.94 41.75 -40.90
C LEU A 988 -11.26 42.68 -41.92
N LYS A 989 -10.63 42.11 -42.95
CA LYS A 989 -9.98 42.89 -44.01
C LYS A 989 -10.97 43.52 -45.00
N ASN A 990 -12.12 42.87 -45.25
CA ASN A 990 -13.11 43.29 -46.25
C ASN A 990 -14.47 43.63 -45.62
N ILE A 991 -14.47 44.04 -44.34
CA ILE A 991 -15.70 44.22 -43.55
C ILE A 991 -16.64 45.29 -44.11
N GLU A 992 -16.09 46.28 -44.83
CA GLU A 992 -16.81 47.37 -45.50
C GLU A 992 -17.46 46.93 -46.83
N GLU A 993 -16.96 45.85 -47.44
CA GLU A 993 -17.46 45.29 -48.72
C GLU A 993 -18.47 44.15 -48.50
N SER A 994 -18.78 43.83 -47.23
CA SER A 994 -19.67 42.73 -46.88
C SER A 994 -21.16 43.07 -47.06
N ALA A 995 -21.97 42.09 -47.45
CA ALA A 995 -23.41 42.27 -47.65
C ALA A 995 -24.19 42.50 -46.33
N LEU A 996 -23.62 42.09 -45.20
CA LEU A 996 -24.17 42.31 -43.86
C LEU A 996 -23.64 43.63 -43.29
N ASP A 997 -24.41 44.29 -42.41
CA ASP A 997 -23.88 45.48 -41.75
C ASP A 997 -22.68 45.15 -40.86
N SER A 998 -21.64 45.99 -40.92
CA SER A 998 -20.36 45.74 -40.27
C SER A 998 -20.46 45.59 -38.74
N LYS A 999 -21.47 46.22 -38.12
CA LYS A 999 -21.77 46.09 -36.68
C LYS A 999 -22.29 44.69 -36.35
N THR A 1000 -23.27 44.18 -37.10
CA THR A 1000 -23.79 42.83 -36.89
C THR A 1000 -22.71 41.79 -37.17
N LEU A 1001 -21.90 41.97 -38.21
CA LEU A 1001 -20.83 41.03 -38.53
C LEU A 1001 -19.77 40.95 -37.42
N LEU A 1002 -19.37 42.10 -36.86
CA LEU A 1002 -18.45 42.16 -35.73
C LEU A 1002 -19.00 41.42 -34.50
N ASN A 1003 -20.29 41.58 -34.19
CA ASN A 1003 -20.93 40.89 -33.07
C ASN A 1003 -20.90 39.36 -33.23
N VAL A 1004 -21.13 38.85 -34.45
CA VAL A 1004 -21.07 37.40 -34.73
C VAL A 1004 -19.66 36.86 -34.53
N MET A 1005 -18.65 37.62 -34.93
CA MET A 1005 -17.25 37.23 -34.71
C MET A 1005 -16.88 37.22 -33.22
N ILE A 1006 -17.35 38.20 -32.44
CA ILE A 1006 -17.12 38.27 -30.99
C ILE A 1006 -17.83 37.11 -30.26
N GLU A 1007 -19.05 36.76 -30.66
CA GLU A 1007 -19.77 35.63 -30.09
C GLU A 1007 -19.00 34.31 -30.29
N ALA A 1008 -18.38 34.14 -31.46
CA ALA A 1008 -17.56 32.97 -31.75
C ALA A 1008 -16.29 32.87 -30.88
N LEU A 1009 -15.74 34.00 -30.38
CA LEU A 1009 -14.59 34.01 -29.45
C LEU A 1009 -14.90 33.36 -28.10
N VAL A 1010 -16.17 33.27 -27.70
CA VAL A 1010 -16.59 32.56 -26.48
C VAL A 1010 -16.30 31.07 -26.60
N THR A 1011 -16.44 30.50 -27.79
CA THR A 1011 -16.18 29.09 -28.06
C THR A 1011 -14.75 28.82 -28.53
N GLU A 1012 -14.14 29.76 -29.26
CA GLU A 1012 -12.79 29.62 -29.81
C GLU A 1012 -11.95 30.87 -29.50
N PRO A 1013 -11.38 30.98 -28.28
CA PRO A 1013 -10.69 32.20 -27.84
C PRO A 1013 -9.41 32.53 -28.62
N THR A 1014 -8.79 31.53 -29.28
CA THR A 1014 -7.55 31.68 -30.06
C THR A 1014 -7.73 32.57 -31.29
N LEU A 1015 -8.95 32.69 -31.82
CA LEU A 1015 -9.29 33.53 -32.97
C LEU A 1015 -9.22 35.03 -32.65
N ALA A 1016 -9.11 35.41 -31.36
CA ALA A 1016 -8.91 36.79 -30.94
C ALA A 1016 -7.65 37.40 -31.57
N ILE A 1017 -6.65 36.57 -31.92
CA ILE A 1017 -5.41 37.02 -32.55
C ILE A 1017 -5.65 37.72 -33.91
N SER A 1018 -6.69 37.35 -34.66
CA SER A 1018 -7.04 37.98 -35.94
C SER A 1018 -7.42 39.46 -35.78
N PHE A 1019 -7.85 39.88 -34.59
CA PHE A 1019 -8.15 41.27 -34.27
C PHE A 1019 -6.88 42.11 -34.03
N THR A 1020 -5.72 41.47 -33.82
CA THR A 1020 -4.46 42.18 -33.55
C THR A 1020 -4.09 43.09 -34.72
N SER A 1021 -4.08 42.57 -35.95
CA SER A 1021 -3.75 43.36 -37.15
C SER A 1021 -4.79 44.45 -37.43
N PHE A 1022 -6.05 44.22 -37.07
CA PHE A 1022 -7.10 45.22 -37.18
C PHE A 1022 -6.88 46.38 -36.19
N LEU A 1023 -6.28 46.11 -35.02
CA LEU A 1023 -6.09 47.03 -33.91
C LEU A 1023 -4.65 47.61 -33.77
N SER A 1024 -3.64 47.01 -34.41
CA SER A 1024 -2.22 47.32 -34.17
C SER A 1024 -1.62 48.34 -35.13
N ASP A 1025 -2.14 48.49 -36.35
CA ASP A 1025 -1.59 49.41 -37.36
C ASP A 1025 -2.60 50.48 -37.77
N THR A 1026 -2.23 51.75 -37.52
CA THR A 1026 -2.76 52.98 -38.12
C THR A 1026 -4.29 53.02 -38.33
N CYS A 1027 -5.03 53.45 -37.30
CA CYS A 1027 -6.44 53.90 -37.39
C CYS A 1027 -6.66 55.13 -38.31
N THR A 1028 -5.73 55.44 -39.22
CA THR A 1028 -5.75 56.68 -40.02
C THR A 1028 -6.50 56.55 -41.34
N ASP A 1029 -6.81 55.34 -41.82
CA ASP A 1029 -7.52 55.09 -43.09
C ASP A 1029 -8.81 54.26 -42.93
N LYS A 1030 -9.31 54.04 -41.70
CA LYS A 1030 -10.47 53.19 -41.43
C LYS A 1030 -11.70 54.01 -41.04
N ASP A 1031 -12.89 53.52 -41.39
CA ASP A 1031 -14.16 54.15 -41.03
C ASP A 1031 -14.22 54.45 -39.51
N PRO A 1032 -14.37 55.73 -39.11
CA PRO A 1032 -14.41 56.12 -37.69
C PRO A 1032 -15.54 55.42 -36.92
N ASP A 1033 -16.65 55.05 -37.56
CA ASP A 1033 -17.74 54.34 -36.88
C ASP A 1033 -17.36 52.88 -36.55
N LEU A 1034 -16.52 52.24 -37.36
CA LEU A 1034 -16.01 50.88 -37.11
C LEU A 1034 -14.99 50.84 -35.98
N VAL A 1035 -14.13 51.85 -35.89
CA VAL A 1035 -13.16 51.98 -34.79
C VAL A 1035 -13.88 52.10 -33.45
N VAL A 1036 -14.92 52.94 -33.38
CA VAL A 1036 -15.75 53.10 -32.19
C VAL A 1036 -16.46 51.80 -31.80
N LEU A 1037 -16.92 51.02 -32.78
CA LEU A 1037 -17.58 49.72 -32.54
C LEU A 1037 -16.64 48.66 -31.97
N VAL A 1038 -15.41 48.58 -32.46
CA VAL A 1038 -14.40 47.64 -31.93
C VAL A 1038 -13.88 48.08 -30.57
N GLU A 1039 -13.67 49.38 -30.35
CA GLU A 1039 -13.31 49.90 -29.02
C GLU A 1039 -14.42 49.63 -27.98
N ALA A 1040 -15.70 49.72 -28.37
CA ALA A 1040 -16.83 49.35 -27.51
C ALA A 1040 -16.87 47.84 -27.18
N SER A 1041 -16.17 47.02 -27.95
CA SER A 1041 -16.15 45.56 -27.85
C SER A 1041 -14.82 45.00 -27.33
N LEU A 1042 -13.97 45.86 -26.76
CA LEU A 1042 -12.60 45.53 -26.38
C LEU A 1042 -12.51 44.53 -25.23
N LEU A 1043 -13.43 44.59 -24.26
CA LEU A 1043 -13.45 43.68 -23.11
C LEU A 1043 -13.62 42.21 -23.53
N PRO A 1044 -14.63 41.81 -24.33
CA PRO A 1044 -14.75 40.45 -24.87
C PRO A 1044 -13.50 39.95 -25.61
N ILE A 1045 -12.87 40.81 -26.41
CA ILE A 1045 -11.68 40.47 -27.19
C ILE A 1045 -10.49 40.21 -26.26
N LEU A 1046 -10.25 41.09 -25.29
CA LEU A 1046 -9.17 40.94 -24.30
C LEU A 1046 -9.40 39.72 -23.39
N ARG A 1047 -10.65 39.41 -23.02
CA ARG A 1047 -10.97 38.18 -22.29
C ARG A 1047 -10.61 36.93 -23.09
N ALA A 1048 -10.87 36.92 -24.39
CA ALA A 1048 -10.50 35.81 -25.27
C ALA A 1048 -8.96 35.65 -25.41
N PHE A 1049 -8.22 36.76 -25.47
CA PHE A 1049 -6.75 36.72 -25.40
C PHE A 1049 -6.23 36.12 -24.10
N ILE A 1050 -6.85 36.43 -22.96
CA ILE A 1050 -6.48 35.85 -21.67
C ILE A 1050 -6.84 34.36 -21.62
N LEU A 1051 -8.03 33.97 -22.09
CA LEU A 1051 -8.47 32.56 -22.13
C LEU A 1051 -7.63 31.70 -23.08
N SER A 1052 -7.05 32.28 -24.14
CA SER A 1052 -6.15 31.56 -25.05
C SER A 1052 -4.73 31.38 -24.51
N SER A 1053 -4.42 31.86 -23.29
CA SER A 1053 -3.09 31.70 -22.67
C SER A 1053 -2.69 30.24 -22.47
N ASP A 1054 -3.66 29.35 -22.26
CA ASP A 1054 -3.41 27.91 -22.06
C ASP A 1054 -2.92 27.23 -23.34
N THR A 1055 -3.32 27.76 -24.51
CA THR A 1055 -2.93 27.22 -25.83
C THR A 1055 -1.72 27.95 -26.43
N VAL A 1056 -1.65 29.28 -26.29
CA VAL A 1056 -0.69 30.14 -26.99
C VAL A 1056 0.45 30.63 -26.07
N GLY A 1057 0.33 30.41 -24.76
CA GLY A 1057 1.35 30.73 -23.78
C GLY A 1057 1.72 32.21 -23.74
N ARG A 1058 3.01 32.53 -23.57
CA ARG A 1058 3.50 33.92 -23.43
C ARG A 1058 3.39 34.78 -24.70
N LEU A 1059 3.08 34.18 -25.85
CA LEU A 1059 3.01 34.88 -27.13
C LEU A 1059 1.82 35.87 -27.21
N ILE A 1060 0.83 35.73 -26.32
CA ILE A 1060 -0.31 36.67 -26.24
C ILE A 1060 0.06 38.05 -25.67
N LEU A 1061 1.19 38.17 -24.97
CA LEU A 1061 1.53 39.38 -24.21
C LEU A 1061 1.87 40.58 -25.11
N GLU A 1062 2.55 40.35 -26.22
CA GLU A 1062 2.91 41.43 -27.15
C GLU A 1062 1.68 41.99 -27.92
N PRO A 1063 0.77 41.14 -28.47
CA PRO A 1063 -0.52 41.60 -28.99
C PRO A 1063 -1.35 42.39 -27.98
N ILE A 1064 -1.51 41.90 -26.75
CA ILE A 1064 -2.27 42.60 -25.69
C ILE A 1064 -1.65 43.97 -25.40
N LYS A 1065 -0.32 44.05 -25.25
CA LYS A 1065 0.36 45.33 -25.03
C LYS A 1065 0.15 46.29 -26.19
N SER A 1066 0.26 45.81 -27.43
CA SER A 1066 0.05 46.62 -28.64
C SER A 1066 -1.37 47.19 -28.69
N ILE A 1067 -2.37 46.35 -28.45
CA ILE A 1067 -3.78 46.77 -28.41
C ILE A 1067 -4.00 47.80 -27.29
N VAL A 1068 -3.56 47.51 -26.06
CA VAL A 1068 -3.75 48.41 -24.91
C VAL A 1068 -2.98 49.72 -25.06
N SER A 1069 -1.87 49.75 -25.81
CA SER A 1069 -1.13 50.98 -26.08
C SER A 1069 -1.77 51.90 -27.13
N ASN A 1070 -2.66 51.36 -27.97
CA ASN A 1070 -3.22 52.05 -29.13
C ASN A 1070 -4.70 52.43 -29.01
N ILE A 1071 -5.36 52.07 -27.90
CA ILE A 1071 -6.79 52.39 -27.64
C ILE A 1071 -6.97 53.79 -27.06
N SER A 1072 -8.13 54.39 -27.33
CA SER A 1072 -8.48 55.71 -26.79
C SER A 1072 -8.59 55.72 -25.26
N PRO A 1073 -8.12 56.77 -24.55
CA PRO A 1073 -8.28 56.89 -23.11
C PRO A 1073 -9.76 56.92 -22.71
N GLY A 1074 -10.21 55.94 -21.92
CA GLY A 1074 -11.58 55.83 -21.43
C GLY A 1074 -12.39 54.66 -22.02
N SER A 1075 -11.84 53.88 -22.96
CA SER A 1075 -12.54 52.73 -23.57
C SER A 1075 -12.65 51.49 -22.68
N LEU A 1076 -11.91 51.42 -21.57
CA LEU A 1076 -12.04 50.40 -20.52
C LEU A 1076 -12.27 51.08 -19.17
N SER A 1077 -13.29 50.65 -18.43
CA SER A 1077 -13.49 51.11 -17.06
C SER A 1077 -12.54 50.43 -16.08
N LEU A 1078 -12.38 51.00 -14.89
CA LEU A 1078 -11.68 50.36 -13.77
C LEU A 1078 -12.29 49.00 -13.39
N SER A 1079 -13.59 48.80 -13.61
CA SER A 1079 -14.28 47.52 -13.39
C SER A 1079 -13.85 46.49 -14.43
N ASP A 1080 -13.79 46.88 -15.70
CA ASP A 1080 -13.40 45.99 -16.81
C ASP A 1080 -11.95 45.52 -16.64
N MET A 1081 -11.07 46.42 -16.17
CA MET A 1081 -9.68 46.09 -15.84
C MET A 1081 -9.59 45.13 -14.65
N ALA A 1082 -10.45 45.26 -13.65
CA ALA A 1082 -10.50 44.33 -12.53
C ALA A 1082 -10.98 42.94 -12.97
N ASP A 1083 -11.99 42.86 -13.83
CA ASP A 1083 -12.50 41.59 -14.39
C ASP A 1083 -11.45 40.88 -15.25
N LEU A 1084 -10.67 41.62 -16.04
CA LEU A 1084 -9.56 41.07 -16.83
C LEU A 1084 -8.43 40.57 -15.92
N LEU A 1085 -8.10 41.29 -14.84
CA LEU A 1085 -7.11 40.86 -13.85
C LEU A 1085 -7.55 39.61 -13.08
N GLU A 1086 -8.83 39.53 -12.69
CA GLU A 1086 -9.40 38.34 -12.06
C GLU A 1086 -9.34 37.15 -13.00
N LEU A 1087 -9.77 37.33 -14.25
CA LEU A 1087 -9.71 36.28 -15.27
C LEU A 1087 -8.27 35.81 -15.49
N ALA A 1088 -7.32 36.72 -15.60
CA ALA A 1088 -5.89 36.40 -15.75
C ALA A 1088 -5.32 35.67 -14.52
N ALA A 1089 -5.79 35.98 -13.32
CA ALA A 1089 -5.40 35.27 -12.10
C ALA A 1089 -6.00 33.86 -12.02
N LEU A 1090 -7.13 33.61 -12.68
CA LEU A 1090 -7.81 32.31 -12.74
C LEU A 1090 -7.28 31.40 -13.85
N THR A 1091 -6.67 31.96 -14.91
CA THR A 1091 -6.09 31.20 -16.03
C THR A 1091 -4.60 30.87 -15.88
N VAL A 1092 -3.96 31.24 -14.76
CA VAL A 1092 -2.52 31.03 -14.46
C VAL A 1092 -2.27 29.93 -13.44
#